data_AF-A0A933HST8-F1
#
_entry.id   AF-A0A933HST8-F1
#
_cell.length_a   1.000
_cell.length_b   1.000
_cell.length_c   1.000
_cell.angle_alpha   90.00
_cell.angle_beta   90.00
_cell.angle_gamma   90.00
#
_symmetry.space_group_name_H-M   'P 1'
#
loop_
_entity.id
_entity.type
_entity.pdbx_description
1 polymer ?
#
loop_
_entity_poly.entity_id
_entity_poly.type
_entity_poly.pdbx_seq_one_letter_code
_entity_poly.pdbx_strand_id
1 'polypeptide(L)'
;MSKPDLGLPERSPPRARPPNMPERVPQRGSARGKWLFLVLLFVLVIGAGVGFFALPPLFDAQGQAAPRAQISAPSPIKQTSAAVAPITAASSATPVSNPQATLPARSATALPTAVATPAAPATTVLGTPTATFTLAPTTTPAPVSKTLATKLNLSVPGSSQQVTGTLQDQAGVPVKDATIEFSLTALEGGGLFAQYTLTGTVPSGATQANVGFRVNTECGCAGTSEFLLYDARYVQGNETTNRVPNSRFMNGLDRWGFWGNGSARLKPSDQGQGQRLHVTATRSQTAAINSTTFPVSPGTTYTVTFSARVSPVSAGSGYFDLIFLKTSNEGTRKQIPLNTATVRIGDTATDQAGSFRFPLPQLASGKFLLEARYSGDKKYFPATASAAVLGPTPVPPTPIPADLVWFGPNFGSRDYAELFTKPEQWSEARGKVDVFKFDQQSVLEQPCVICGDNILHTFVNVDAFRKLNDWGIATALTVGTLKEWGCTGTAEFRAANVAIQNIQANGGVVTFLDMDEPFMGGRYAPNPASNKTCGYSTEQSANVTALFIRQVKAAYPNIRVGDTEPYPLFSVDELEQWTLALEARGVTPAYFHLDVDPVWARERKLDVAGDLRKLSQFFQERGIPFGVIFISEWTKAGSDRAYFDSTMEWIRFVNAAIGKTPHVIFNSWQAEPEDRTNKYAVDS
;
A
#
# COMPACT_ATOMS: atom_id res chain seq x y z
N MET A 1 -9.37 30.96 55.86
CA MET A 1 -7.92 30.77 56.05
C MET A 1 -7.30 30.61 54.68
N SER A 2 -7.05 31.73 53.98
CA SER A 2 -5.78 32.47 53.94
C SER A 2 -4.87 31.97 52.80
N LYS A 3 -4.97 32.64 51.64
CA LYS A 3 -3.92 32.66 50.60
C LYS A 3 -2.68 33.39 51.13
N PRO A 4 -1.49 33.11 50.58
CA PRO A 4 -0.41 34.08 50.59
C PRO A 4 -0.09 34.60 49.17
N ASP A 5 -0.08 35.93 49.08
CA ASP A 5 0.67 36.76 48.13
C ASP A 5 2.17 36.64 48.39
N LEU A 6 2.97 36.57 47.32
CA LEU A 6 4.35 37.07 47.17
C LEU A 6 4.59 37.16 45.65
N GLY A 7 5.00 38.23 44.99
CA GLY A 7 5.83 39.37 45.39
C GLY A 7 6.90 39.54 44.30
N LEU A 8 6.63 40.35 43.28
CA LEU A 8 7.58 40.76 42.24
C LEU A 8 8.61 41.75 42.81
N PRO A 9 9.85 41.77 42.30
CA PRO A 9 10.66 42.98 42.33
C PRO A 9 11.03 43.49 40.93
N GLU A 10 10.73 44.77 40.72
CA GLU A 10 11.26 45.64 39.67
C GLU A 10 12.78 45.77 39.74
N ARG A 11 13.47 45.74 38.59
CA ARG A 11 14.73 46.47 38.34
C ARG A 11 14.84 46.92 36.88
N SER A 12 14.73 48.23 36.66
CA SER A 12 15.45 48.99 35.61
C SER A 12 16.78 49.50 36.22
N PRO A 13 17.81 50.08 35.53
CA PRO A 13 17.88 50.77 34.21
C PRO A 13 19.22 50.44 33.43
N PRO A 14 19.83 51.24 32.50
CA PRO A 14 19.47 52.54 31.90
C PRO A 14 19.60 52.69 30.37
N ARG A 15 19.03 53.81 29.89
CA ARG A 15 19.10 54.40 28.55
C ARG A 15 20.53 54.79 28.14
N ALA A 16 20.88 54.54 26.88
CA ALA A 16 21.96 55.22 26.16
C ALA A 16 21.40 55.94 24.92
N ARG A 17 21.83 57.19 24.70
CA ARG A 17 21.50 58.07 23.56
C ARG A 17 22.30 57.68 22.30
N PRO A 18 21.81 57.99 21.09
CA PRO A 18 22.50 57.71 19.83
C PRO A 18 23.49 58.84 19.44
N PRO A 19 24.56 58.55 18.67
CA PRO A 19 25.34 59.58 18.02
C PRO A 19 24.94 59.76 16.54
N ASN A 20 24.54 61.00 16.25
CA ASN A 20 24.74 61.83 15.05
C ASN A 20 25.19 61.18 13.72
N MET A 21 24.37 61.42 12.69
CA MET A 21 24.77 61.56 11.28
C MET A 21 25.68 62.78 11.04
N PRO A 22 26.43 62.80 9.92
CA PRO A 22 26.70 64.02 9.18
C PRO A 22 26.03 64.03 7.79
N GLU A 23 25.39 65.16 7.50
CA GLU A 23 24.95 65.63 6.18
C GLU A 23 26.09 65.65 5.14
N ARG A 24 25.76 65.34 3.88
CA ARG A 24 26.21 66.10 2.69
C ARG A 24 25.17 66.00 1.56
N VAL A 25 24.85 67.15 0.99
CA VAL A 25 23.97 67.48 -0.14
C VAL A 25 24.87 68.05 -1.26
N PRO A 26 24.43 68.35 -2.50
CA PRO A 26 23.88 67.52 -3.58
C PRO A 26 24.73 67.61 -4.89
N GLN A 27 24.42 66.84 -5.93
CA GLN A 27 24.63 67.28 -7.33
C GLN A 27 23.55 66.75 -8.30
N ARG A 28 23.38 67.52 -9.38
CA ARG A 28 22.25 67.69 -10.31
C ARG A 28 22.27 66.73 -11.51
N GLY A 29 21.12 66.63 -12.19
CA GLY A 29 20.97 66.33 -13.62
C GLY A 29 19.73 65.46 -13.91
N SER A 30 18.54 66.04 -14.16
CA SER A 30 17.91 66.28 -15.49
C SER A 30 17.83 65.01 -16.38
N ALA A 31 16.72 64.61 -16.99
CA ALA A 31 15.62 65.37 -17.56
C ALA A 31 14.38 64.48 -17.89
N ARG A 32 13.20 65.12 -17.85
CA ARG A 32 12.04 65.05 -18.78
C ARG A 32 11.79 63.72 -19.52
N GLY A 33 10.59 63.13 -19.41
CA GLY A 33 9.45 63.62 -20.18
C GLY A 33 8.14 62.89 -19.87
N LYS A 34 7.08 63.67 -19.73
CA LYS A 34 5.67 63.26 -19.60
C LYS A 34 5.10 62.89 -20.98
N TRP A 35 4.20 61.92 -21.05
CA TRP A 35 2.98 61.98 -21.87
C TRP A 35 1.86 61.20 -21.19
N LEU A 36 0.67 61.82 -21.20
CA LEU A 36 -0.57 61.44 -20.53
C LEU A 36 -1.68 61.59 -21.58
N PHE A 37 -2.55 60.58 -21.74
CA PHE A 37 -3.91 60.58 -22.33
C PHE A 37 -4.43 59.15 -22.05
N LEU A 38 -5.42 58.82 -21.21
CA LEU A 38 -6.79 59.28 -20.92
C LEU A 38 -7.84 58.91 -22.02
N VAL A 39 -8.79 58.03 -21.61
CA VAL A 39 -10.23 57.90 -22.03
C VAL A 39 -10.53 57.12 -23.33
N LEU A 40 -11.56 56.27 -23.55
CA LEU A 40 -12.93 56.09 -23.01
C LEU A 40 -13.46 54.64 -23.18
N LEU A 41 -14.43 54.33 -22.32
CA LEU A 41 -15.49 53.30 -22.35
C LEU A 41 -16.24 53.18 -23.70
N PHE A 42 -16.75 51.98 -24.04
CA PHE A 42 -18.14 51.79 -24.48
C PHE A 42 -18.60 50.34 -24.24
N VAL A 43 -19.90 50.22 -24.03
CA VAL A 43 -20.66 49.16 -23.35
C VAL A 43 -21.81 48.69 -24.30
N LEU A 44 -22.39 47.51 -24.00
CA LEU A 44 -23.74 47.00 -24.42
C LEU A 44 -23.83 46.42 -25.88
N VAL A 45 -24.60 45.37 -26.26
CA VAL A 45 -25.49 44.40 -25.55
C VAL A 45 -26.12 43.33 -26.50
N ILE A 46 -26.67 42.26 -25.89
CA ILE A 46 -27.79 41.34 -26.27
C ILE A 46 -27.68 40.42 -27.51
N GLY A 47 -28.06 39.15 -27.30
CA GLY A 47 -28.72 38.34 -28.34
C GLY A 47 -28.85 36.85 -28.05
N ALA A 48 -29.91 36.45 -27.35
CA ALA A 48 -30.34 35.07 -27.12
C ALA A 48 -30.83 34.35 -28.40
N GLY A 49 -30.85 33.01 -28.42
CA GLY A 49 -31.56 32.26 -29.45
C GLY A 49 -31.46 30.73 -29.35
N VAL A 50 -32.56 30.12 -28.94
CA VAL A 50 -32.84 28.68 -28.76
C VAL A 50 -33.16 28.01 -30.12
N GLY A 51 -32.89 26.70 -30.29
CA GLY A 51 -33.49 25.93 -31.40
C GLY A 51 -33.06 24.45 -31.54
N PHE A 52 -33.94 23.54 -31.12
CA PHE A 52 -33.97 22.09 -31.44
C PHE A 52 -34.37 21.83 -32.92
N PHE A 53 -33.98 20.68 -33.49
CA PHE A 53 -34.70 19.75 -34.43
C PHE A 53 -33.64 18.82 -35.09
N ALA A 54 -33.59 17.51 -34.77
CA ALA A 54 -34.29 16.37 -35.40
C ALA A 54 -33.87 16.04 -36.87
N LEU A 55 -33.41 14.79 -37.05
CA LEU A 55 -33.23 13.98 -38.30
C LEU A 55 -34.55 13.90 -39.13
N PRO A 56 -34.63 13.40 -40.40
CA PRO A 56 -33.92 12.23 -41.01
C PRO A 56 -33.69 12.33 -42.56
N PRO A 57 -33.82 11.26 -43.39
CA PRO A 57 -32.81 10.28 -43.83
C PRO A 57 -32.60 10.27 -45.37
N LEU A 58 -31.75 9.38 -45.92
CA LEU A 58 -31.98 8.73 -47.24
C LEU A 58 -30.95 7.61 -47.52
N PHE A 59 -31.48 6.43 -47.87
CA PHE A 59 -30.78 5.38 -48.62
C PHE A 59 -30.71 5.80 -50.09
N ASP A 60 -29.67 5.35 -50.82
CA ASP A 60 -29.87 4.85 -52.18
C ASP A 60 -28.96 3.66 -52.47
N ALA A 61 -29.55 2.73 -53.20
CA ALA A 61 -29.00 1.51 -53.72
C ALA A 61 -28.51 1.77 -55.14
N GLN A 62 -27.24 1.55 -55.42
CA GLN A 62 -26.78 1.22 -56.77
C GLN A 62 -25.38 0.61 -56.70
N GLY A 63 -25.32 -0.70 -56.93
CA GLY A 63 -24.06 -1.39 -57.14
C GLY A 63 -23.47 -0.97 -58.47
N GLN A 64 -22.26 -0.42 -58.44
CA GLN A 64 -21.19 -0.67 -59.41
C GLN A 64 -19.86 -0.15 -58.85
N ALA A 65 -18.80 -0.93 -59.10
CA ALA A 65 -17.47 -0.78 -58.53
C ALA A 65 -16.55 0.08 -59.41
N ALA A 66 -15.74 0.95 -58.79
CA ALA A 66 -14.40 1.39 -59.22
C ALA A 66 -13.79 2.34 -58.16
N PRO A 67 -12.48 2.61 -58.15
CA PRO A 67 -11.33 1.71 -58.07
C PRO A 67 -10.47 1.97 -56.80
N ARG A 68 -9.64 0.98 -56.42
CA ARG A 68 -8.66 1.05 -55.33
C ARG A 68 -7.61 2.15 -55.57
N ALA A 69 -7.53 3.11 -54.65
CA ALA A 69 -6.34 3.94 -54.47
C ALA A 69 -5.31 3.19 -53.60
N GLN A 70 -4.14 2.91 -54.17
CA GLN A 70 -2.96 2.42 -53.46
C GLN A 70 -2.38 3.57 -52.62
N ILE A 71 -2.21 3.34 -51.32
CA ILE A 71 -1.32 4.16 -50.48
C ILE A 71 -0.09 3.30 -50.17
N SER A 72 1.05 3.79 -50.66
CA SER A 72 2.38 3.21 -50.54
C SER A 72 2.85 3.14 -49.09
N ALA A 73 3.41 1.99 -48.71
CA ALA A 73 4.16 1.80 -47.47
C ALA A 73 5.55 2.46 -47.55
N PRO A 74 6.10 3.00 -46.45
CA PRO A 74 7.49 3.43 -46.42
C PRO A 74 8.45 2.24 -46.23
N SER A 75 9.50 2.22 -47.04
CA SER A 75 10.59 1.23 -47.08
C SER A 75 11.44 1.20 -45.80
N PRO A 76 12.07 0.04 -45.50
CA PRO A 76 12.92 -0.14 -44.32
C PRO A 76 14.34 0.40 -44.53
N ILE A 77 14.87 1.06 -43.50
CA ILE A 77 16.27 1.47 -43.40
C ILE A 77 17.12 0.22 -43.12
N LYS A 78 18.09 -0.05 -44.00
CA LYS A 78 19.13 -1.06 -43.84
C LYS A 78 20.08 -0.65 -42.71
N GLN A 79 20.22 -1.49 -41.68
CA GLN A 79 21.40 -1.50 -40.82
C GLN A 79 22.36 -2.60 -41.28
N THR A 80 23.55 -2.19 -41.69
CA THR A 80 24.68 -3.06 -42.01
C THR A 80 25.38 -3.48 -40.72
N SER A 81 25.42 -4.79 -40.47
CA SER A 81 26.21 -5.42 -39.42
C SER A 81 27.69 -5.50 -39.83
N ALA A 82 28.58 -4.84 -39.08
CA ALA A 82 30.01 -5.09 -39.13
C ALA A 82 30.40 -5.97 -37.94
N ALA A 83 31.09 -7.08 -38.24
CA ALA A 83 31.63 -8.02 -37.27
C ALA A 83 32.83 -7.40 -36.52
N VAL A 84 32.86 -7.57 -35.20
CA VAL A 84 34.04 -7.30 -34.36
C VAL A 84 34.35 -8.56 -33.55
N ALA A 85 35.62 -8.97 -33.62
CA ALA A 85 36.21 -10.16 -33.01
C ALA A 85 36.26 -10.07 -31.47
N PRO A 86 36.36 -11.22 -30.76
CA PRO A 86 36.32 -11.25 -29.30
C PRO A 86 37.68 -10.87 -28.70
N ILE A 87 37.67 -9.90 -27.78
CA ILE A 87 38.80 -9.61 -26.90
C ILE A 87 38.60 -10.40 -25.60
N THR A 88 39.51 -11.32 -25.36
CA THR A 88 39.74 -12.02 -24.09
C THR A 88 40.29 -11.04 -23.06
N ALA A 89 39.58 -10.84 -21.95
CA ALA A 89 40.10 -10.16 -20.77
C ALA A 89 40.16 -11.17 -19.61
N ALA A 90 41.39 -11.49 -19.21
CA ALA A 90 41.72 -12.36 -18.10
C ALA A 90 41.41 -11.66 -16.77
N SER A 91 40.68 -12.35 -15.88
CA SER A 91 40.53 -11.95 -14.48
C SER A 91 41.81 -12.30 -13.72
N SER A 92 42.51 -11.30 -13.21
CA SER A 92 43.54 -11.46 -12.18
C SER A 92 43.00 -10.85 -10.89
N ALA A 93 42.33 -11.70 -10.10
CA ALA A 93 41.98 -11.38 -8.72
C ALA A 93 43.01 -12.07 -7.81
N THR A 94 43.88 -11.28 -7.21
CA THR A 94 44.74 -11.67 -6.10
C THR A 94 43.89 -11.84 -4.83
N PRO A 95 44.07 -12.90 -4.04
CA PRO A 95 43.31 -13.11 -2.81
C PRO A 95 43.91 -12.28 -1.67
N VAL A 96 43.08 -11.46 -1.03
CA VAL A 96 43.37 -10.85 0.27
C VAL A 96 43.08 -11.89 1.34
N SER A 97 44.11 -12.22 2.12
CA SER A 97 44.09 -13.13 3.25
C SER A 97 43.29 -12.54 4.41
N ASN A 98 42.33 -13.31 4.92
CA ASN A 98 41.60 -13.00 6.15
C ASN A 98 42.28 -13.77 7.31
N PRO A 99 42.71 -13.11 8.40
CA PRO A 99 43.33 -13.82 9.53
C PRO A 99 42.27 -14.57 10.36
N GLN A 100 42.51 -15.87 10.53
CA GLN A 100 41.78 -16.73 11.46
C GLN A 100 41.97 -16.25 12.90
N ALA A 101 40.87 -15.90 13.57
CA ALA A 101 40.81 -15.83 15.02
C ALA A 101 40.50 -17.22 15.58
N THR A 102 41.48 -17.80 16.26
CA THR A 102 41.40 -19.02 17.06
C THR A 102 40.59 -18.78 18.33
N LEU A 103 39.51 -19.54 18.53
CA LEU A 103 38.85 -19.69 19.83
C LEU A 103 39.30 -21.01 20.47
N PRO A 104 39.66 -21.03 21.77
CA PRO A 104 40.11 -22.24 22.44
C PRO A 104 38.92 -23.11 22.88
N ALA A 105 39.11 -24.41 22.74
CA ALA A 105 38.25 -25.47 23.26
C ALA A 105 38.09 -25.34 24.78
N ARG A 106 36.85 -25.46 25.27
CA ARG A 106 36.56 -25.72 26.68
C ARG A 106 35.82 -27.04 26.85
N SER A 107 36.34 -27.78 27.82
CA SER A 107 36.09 -29.16 28.18
C SER A 107 34.66 -29.45 28.63
N ALA A 108 34.22 -30.67 28.29
CA ALA A 108 33.04 -31.31 28.84
C ALA A 108 33.16 -31.53 30.35
N THR A 109 32.13 -31.18 31.11
CA THR A 109 31.89 -31.72 32.46
C THR A 109 30.41 -32.03 32.63
N ALA A 110 30.15 -33.09 33.39
CA ALA A 110 28.93 -33.90 33.42
C ALA A 110 27.66 -33.22 34.01
N LEU A 111 26.52 -33.85 33.69
CA LEU A 111 25.17 -33.65 34.22
C LEU A 111 25.08 -33.64 35.76
N PRO A 112 24.02 -33.04 36.32
CA PRO A 112 22.95 -33.90 36.87
C PRO A 112 21.50 -33.44 36.59
N THR A 113 20.67 -34.45 36.32
CA THR A 113 19.29 -34.71 36.76
C THR A 113 18.13 -33.75 36.43
N ALA A 114 17.10 -34.38 35.84
CA ALA A 114 15.86 -33.84 35.33
C ALA A 114 14.88 -33.29 36.38
N VAL A 115 14.17 -32.23 35.99
CA VAL A 115 12.86 -31.84 36.53
C VAL A 115 11.89 -31.76 35.35
N ALA A 116 10.75 -32.43 35.48
CA ALA A 116 9.74 -32.59 34.43
C ALA A 116 8.99 -31.28 34.14
N THR A 117 8.97 -30.89 32.87
CA THR A 117 8.15 -29.78 32.33
C THR A 117 6.91 -30.37 31.64
N PRO A 118 5.70 -29.80 31.84
CA PRO A 118 4.48 -30.31 31.21
C PRO A 118 4.48 -30.05 29.69
N ALA A 119 3.87 -30.98 28.95
CA ALA A 119 3.80 -30.99 27.50
C ALA A 119 3.13 -29.73 26.92
N ALA A 120 3.80 -29.11 25.95
CA ALA A 120 3.25 -28.04 25.14
C ALA A 120 2.12 -28.59 24.22
N PRO A 121 1.04 -27.82 23.98
CA PRO A 121 -0.02 -28.23 23.07
C PRO A 121 0.51 -28.28 21.63
N ALA A 122 0.10 -29.31 20.90
CA ALA A 122 0.50 -29.55 19.52
C ALA A 122 0.08 -28.39 18.61
N THR A 123 1.05 -27.77 17.95
CA THR A 123 0.83 -26.77 16.90
C THR A 123 0.33 -27.48 15.64
N THR A 124 -0.98 -27.43 15.40
CA THR A 124 -1.57 -27.93 14.14
C THR A 124 -1.20 -26.98 13.00
N VAL A 125 -0.32 -27.42 12.09
CA VAL A 125 0.00 -26.68 10.86
C VAL A 125 -1.22 -26.76 9.94
N LEU A 126 -1.89 -25.62 9.73
CA LEU A 126 -3.01 -25.51 8.79
C LEU A 126 -2.50 -25.75 7.35
N GLY A 127 -3.04 -26.78 6.69
CA GLY A 127 -2.79 -27.04 5.27
C GLY A 127 -3.38 -25.94 4.36
N THR A 128 -2.84 -25.80 3.15
CA THR A 128 -3.36 -24.86 2.14
C THR A 128 -4.80 -25.20 1.78
N PRO A 129 -5.75 -24.24 1.79
CA PRO A 129 -7.15 -24.53 1.54
C PRO A 129 -7.41 -24.87 0.07
N THR A 130 -8.04 -26.02 -0.16
CA THR A 130 -8.46 -26.48 -1.49
C THR A 130 -9.98 -26.33 -1.65
N ALA A 131 -10.42 -25.63 -2.69
CA ALA A 131 -11.83 -25.61 -3.10
C ALA A 131 -12.05 -26.77 -4.08
N THR A 132 -12.53 -27.90 -3.57
CA THR A 132 -12.82 -29.06 -4.41
C THR A 132 -14.25 -28.98 -4.92
N PHE A 133 -14.42 -28.87 -6.25
CA PHE A 133 -15.72 -29.03 -6.89
C PHE A 133 -15.98 -30.52 -7.14
N THR A 134 -16.64 -31.19 -6.19
CA THR A 134 -17.04 -32.59 -6.34
C THR A 134 -18.55 -32.67 -6.60
N LEU A 135 -18.94 -33.16 -7.78
CA LEU A 135 -20.30 -33.69 -7.97
C LEU A 135 -20.32 -35.09 -7.33
N ALA A 136 -20.75 -35.19 -6.07
CA ALA A 136 -20.84 -36.48 -5.38
C ALA A 136 -22.08 -37.26 -5.84
N PRO A 137 -21.97 -38.55 -6.18
CA PRO A 137 -23.13 -39.42 -6.38
C PRO A 137 -23.78 -39.71 -5.03
N THR A 138 -25.09 -39.48 -4.94
CA THR A 138 -25.94 -39.89 -3.81
C THR A 138 -25.94 -41.41 -3.68
N THR A 139 -25.19 -41.95 -2.73
CA THR A 139 -25.39 -43.32 -2.24
C THR A 139 -26.31 -43.27 -1.02
N THR A 140 -27.48 -43.90 -1.16
CA THR A 140 -28.49 -44.02 -0.11
C THR A 140 -27.96 -44.89 1.03
N PRO A 141 -27.86 -44.39 2.29
CA PRO A 141 -27.45 -45.22 3.40
C PRO A 141 -28.54 -46.22 3.78
N ALA A 142 -28.13 -47.43 4.18
CA ALA A 142 -28.98 -48.45 4.78
C ALA A 142 -29.69 -47.91 6.06
N PRO A 143 -30.85 -48.48 6.47
CA PRO A 143 -31.65 -47.93 7.56
C PRO A 143 -30.93 -48.10 8.90
N VAL A 144 -30.41 -47.01 9.44
CA VAL A 144 -29.86 -46.94 10.81
C VAL A 144 -30.92 -46.35 11.73
N SER A 145 -30.99 -46.91 12.95
CA SER A 145 -31.78 -46.49 14.11
C SER A 145 -32.04 -44.98 14.22
N LYS A 146 -33.24 -44.61 14.71
CA LYS A 146 -33.74 -43.24 15.00
C LYS A 146 -32.63 -42.20 15.22
N THR A 147 -32.12 -41.62 14.12
CA THR A 147 -31.21 -40.49 14.15
C THR A 147 -31.99 -39.25 14.58
N LEU A 148 -31.47 -38.50 15.56
CA LEU A 148 -32.13 -37.30 16.07
C LEU A 148 -31.77 -36.10 15.20
N ALA A 149 -32.76 -35.28 14.86
CA ALA A 149 -32.52 -34.00 14.19
C ALA A 149 -31.74 -33.07 15.12
N THR A 150 -30.85 -32.26 14.55
CA THR A 150 -30.00 -31.31 15.28
C THR A 150 -30.27 -29.88 14.84
N LYS A 151 -29.97 -28.94 15.73
CA LYS A 151 -30.05 -27.51 15.52
C LYS A 151 -28.71 -26.88 15.89
N LEU A 152 -28.09 -26.24 14.91
CA LEU A 152 -26.86 -25.46 15.09
C LEU A 152 -27.25 -23.97 15.11
N ASN A 153 -26.83 -23.26 16.15
CA ASN A 153 -26.97 -21.80 16.24
C ASN A 153 -25.59 -21.16 16.21
N LEU A 154 -25.49 -19.99 15.55
CA LEU A 154 -24.27 -19.24 15.37
C LEU A 154 -24.51 -17.78 15.77
N SER A 155 -23.58 -17.19 16.50
CA SER A 155 -23.59 -15.77 16.87
C SER A 155 -22.21 -15.17 16.67
N VAL A 156 -22.19 -14.04 15.96
CA VAL A 156 -20.99 -13.24 15.72
C VAL A 156 -21.22 -11.86 16.34
N PRO A 157 -20.64 -11.57 17.51
CA PRO A 157 -20.75 -10.26 18.11
C PRO A 157 -20.05 -9.23 17.21
N GLY A 158 -20.68 -8.08 16.96
CA GLY A 158 -20.29 -7.13 15.90
C GLY A 158 -18.89 -6.52 15.98
N SER A 159 -18.14 -6.71 17.07
CA SER A 159 -16.75 -6.27 17.25
C SER A 159 -15.79 -7.37 17.70
N SER A 160 -16.28 -8.60 17.84
CA SER A 160 -15.51 -9.70 18.41
C SER A 160 -14.79 -10.49 17.33
N GLN A 161 -13.48 -10.75 17.53
CA GLN A 161 -12.74 -11.78 16.77
C GLN A 161 -13.07 -13.21 17.24
N GLN A 162 -14.15 -13.40 18.00
CA GLN A 162 -14.61 -14.69 18.50
C GLN A 162 -16.06 -14.92 18.09
N VAL A 163 -16.28 -16.07 17.46
CA VAL A 163 -17.59 -16.63 17.12
C VAL A 163 -18.03 -17.55 18.23
N THR A 164 -19.32 -17.54 18.55
CA THR A 164 -19.91 -18.42 19.55
C THR A 164 -21.16 -19.10 19.00
N GLY A 165 -21.53 -20.24 19.57
CA GLY A 165 -22.76 -20.91 19.17
C GLY A 165 -23.06 -22.14 19.99
N THR A 166 -24.11 -22.86 19.60
CA THR A 166 -24.59 -24.06 20.30
C THR A 166 -25.04 -25.12 19.31
N LEU A 167 -24.80 -26.40 19.61
CA LEU A 167 -25.37 -27.56 18.92
C LEU A 167 -26.28 -28.33 19.89
N GLN A 168 -27.54 -28.52 19.51
CA GLN A 168 -28.54 -29.23 20.29
C GLN A 168 -29.30 -30.22 19.41
N ASP A 169 -29.90 -31.25 19.99
CA ASP A 169 -30.90 -32.06 19.30
C ASP A 169 -32.27 -31.37 19.27
N GLN A 170 -33.24 -32.00 18.60
CA GLN A 170 -34.60 -31.45 18.45
C GLN A 170 -35.35 -31.27 19.79
N ALA A 171 -34.96 -32.00 20.84
CA ALA A 171 -35.52 -31.86 22.18
C ALA A 171 -34.82 -30.76 23.00
N GLY A 172 -33.81 -30.08 22.42
CA GLY A 172 -33.00 -29.07 23.09
C GLY A 172 -31.87 -29.66 23.94
N VAL A 173 -31.60 -30.97 23.84
CA VAL A 173 -30.51 -31.60 24.60
C VAL A 173 -29.18 -31.25 23.92
N PRO A 174 -28.17 -30.78 24.69
CA PRO A 174 -26.86 -30.48 24.14
C PRO A 174 -26.18 -31.67 23.46
N VAL A 175 -25.58 -31.42 22.29
CA VAL A 175 -24.68 -32.38 21.63
C VAL A 175 -23.25 -32.02 22.00
N LYS A 176 -22.66 -32.80 22.91
CA LYS A 176 -21.31 -32.60 23.43
C LYS A 176 -20.23 -33.22 22.55
N ASP A 177 -19.01 -32.70 22.66
CA ASP A 177 -17.80 -33.25 22.04
C ASP A 177 -17.92 -33.39 20.50
N ALA A 178 -18.80 -32.60 19.88
CA ALA A 178 -19.06 -32.60 18.45
C ALA A 178 -18.17 -31.58 17.74
N THR A 179 -17.51 -32.01 16.67
CA THR A 179 -16.69 -31.14 15.83
C THR A 179 -17.55 -30.25 14.95
N ILE A 180 -17.35 -28.94 15.07
CA ILE A 180 -17.94 -27.89 14.24
C ILE A 180 -16.86 -27.34 13.33
N GLU A 181 -17.04 -27.51 12.02
CA GLU A 181 -16.15 -26.97 11.00
C GLU A 181 -16.59 -25.58 10.58
N PHE A 182 -15.63 -24.68 10.33
CA PHE A 182 -15.89 -23.33 9.88
C PHE A 182 -15.32 -23.10 8.48
N SER A 183 -16.11 -22.42 7.65
CA SER A 183 -15.69 -21.93 6.35
C SER A 183 -16.10 -20.49 6.10
N LEU A 184 -15.33 -19.80 5.26
CA LEU A 184 -15.62 -18.45 4.80
C LEU A 184 -15.81 -18.41 3.29
N THR A 185 -16.77 -17.60 2.86
CA THR A 185 -16.95 -17.20 1.46
C THR A 185 -16.95 -15.68 1.39
N ALA A 186 -16.11 -15.10 0.54
CA ALA A 186 -16.18 -13.67 0.29
C ALA A 186 -17.53 -13.32 -0.38
N LEU A 187 -18.22 -12.31 0.14
CA LEU A 187 -19.42 -11.72 -0.46
C LEU A 187 -19.10 -10.38 -1.14
N GLU A 188 -18.05 -9.69 -0.69
CA GLU A 188 -17.51 -8.47 -1.29
C GLU A 188 -15.97 -8.52 -1.33
N GLY A 189 -15.35 -7.56 -2.03
CA GLY A 189 -13.88 -7.40 -2.07
C GLY A 189 -13.14 -8.33 -3.05
N GLY A 190 -11.84 -8.52 -2.85
CA GLY A 190 -10.95 -9.22 -3.79
C GLY A 190 -10.99 -10.75 -3.77
N GLY A 191 -11.86 -11.35 -2.94
CA GLY A 191 -11.96 -12.80 -2.77
C GLY A 191 -10.93 -13.40 -1.80
N LEU A 192 -11.14 -14.68 -1.47
CA LEU A 192 -10.24 -15.48 -0.63
C LEU A 192 -9.26 -16.28 -1.49
N PHE A 193 -8.05 -16.49 -0.98
CA PHE A 193 -7.08 -17.36 -1.65
C PHE A 193 -7.54 -18.81 -1.55
N ALA A 194 -7.64 -19.48 -2.69
CA ALA A 194 -8.04 -20.86 -2.79
C ALA A 194 -7.40 -21.55 -4.00
N GLN A 195 -7.37 -22.88 -3.94
CA GLN A 195 -7.04 -23.72 -5.09
C GLN A 195 -8.30 -24.18 -5.80
N TYR A 196 -8.35 -23.96 -7.11
CA TYR A 196 -9.42 -24.36 -8.02
C TYR A 196 -8.93 -25.58 -8.80
N THR A 197 -9.41 -26.76 -8.41
CA THR A 197 -8.86 -28.04 -8.88
C THR A 197 -9.85 -28.82 -9.73
N LEU A 198 -9.34 -29.44 -10.79
CA LEU A 198 -10.05 -30.39 -11.64
C LEU A 198 -9.19 -31.63 -11.86
N THR A 199 -9.80 -32.80 -11.74
CA THR A 199 -9.17 -34.09 -12.07
C THR A 199 -9.87 -34.78 -13.23
N GLY A 200 -9.15 -35.59 -13.99
CA GLY A 200 -9.75 -36.39 -15.07
C GLY A 200 -8.76 -37.31 -15.74
N THR A 201 -9.07 -37.74 -16.97
CA THR A 201 -8.18 -38.55 -17.82
C THR A 201 -7.85 -37.79 -19.10
N VAL A 202 -6.59 -37.81 -19.51
CA VAL A 202 -6.13 -37.18 -20.75
C VAL A 202 -6.83 -37.86 -21.94
N PRO A 203 -7.51 -37.11 -22.82
CA PRO A 203 -8.22 -37.68 -23.97
C PRO A 203 -7.32 -38.51 -24.90
N SER A 204 -7.91 -39.48 -25.59
CA SER A 204 -7.19 -40.25 -26.60
C SER A 204 -6.67 -39.35 -27.72
N GLY A 205 -5.40 -39.52 -28.07
CA GLY A 205 -4.71 -38.76 -29.11
C GLY A 205 -4.25 -37.35 -28.70
N ALA A 206 -4.53 -36.88 -27.48
CA ALA A 206 -4.01 -35.61 -26.99
C ALA A 206 -2.55 -35.74 -26.56
N THR A 207 -1.64 -35.06 -27.25
CA THR A 207 -0.19 -35.14 -26.96
C THR A 207 0.35 -33.86 -26.33
N GLN A 208 -0.43 -32.78 -26.36
CA GLN A 208 -0.09 -31.51 -25.73
C GLN A 208 -1.30 -30.94 -25.00
N ALA A 209 -1.05 -30.05 -24.04
CA ALA A 209 -2.07 -29.22 -23.43
C ALA A 209 -1.54 -27.80 -23.17
N ASN A 210 -2.43 -26.84 -22.97
CA ASN A 210 -2.12 -25.56 -22.33
C ASN A 210 -3.18 -25.24 -21.27
N VAL A 211 -2.88 -24.26 -20.42
CA VAL A 211 -3.81 -23.77 -19.39
C VAL A 211 -4.00 -22.27 -19.52
N GLY A 212 -5.14 -21.76 -19.07
CA GLY A 212 -5.50 -20.37 -19.30
C GLY A 212 -6.73 -19.90 -18.54
N PHE A 213 -7.25 -18.76 -18.97
CA PHE A 213 -8.58 -18.29 -18.59
C PHE A 213 -9.28 -17.61 -19.77
N ARG A 214 -10.61 -17.53 -19.69
CA ARG A 214 -11.46 -16.74 -20.58
C ARG A 214 -12.40 -15.88 -19.75
N VAL A 215 -12.43 -14.58 -20.04
CA VAL A 215 -13.37 -13.61 -19.47
C VAL A 215 -14.16 -12.99 -20.61
N ASN A 216 -15.49 -13.11 -20.54
CA ASN A 216 -16.46 -12.57 -21.51
C ASN A 216 -16.20 -12.95 -22.98
N THR A 217 -15.46 -14.05 -23.20
CA THR A 217 -15.14 -14.57 -24.53
C THR A 217 -15.22 -16.09 -24.49
N GLU A 218 -15.62 -16.71 -25.60
CA GLU A 218 -15.67 -18.18 -25.74
C GLU A 218 -16.51 -18.91 -24.66
N CYS A 219 -17.47 -18.22 -24.04
CA CYS A 219 -18.31 -18.73 -22.94
C CYS A 219 -19.81 -18.41 -23.08
N GLY A 220 -20.21 -17.53 -24.00
CA GLY A 220 -21.57 -16.98 -24.02
C GLY A 220 -21.93 -16.17 -22.77
N CYS A 221 -20.93 -15.75 -22.00
CA CYS A 221 -21.06 -15.08 -20.72
C CYS A 221 -20.62 -13.61 -20.82
N ALA A 222 -21.17 -12.75 -19.95
CA ALA A 222 -20.84 -11.33 -19.89
C ALA A 222 -21.02 -10.79 -18.46
N GLY A 223 -19.92 -10.44 -17.81
CA GLY A 223 -19.90 -9.90 -16.44
C GLY A 223 -18.66 -9.05 -16.18
N THR A 224 -18.69 -8.28 -15.10
CA THR A 224 -17.46 -7.67 -14.58
C THR A 224 -16.58 -8.77 -14.03
N SER A 225 -15.26 -8.65 -14.14
CA SER A 225 -14.32 -9.63 -13.63
C SER A 225 -13.17 -8.94 -12.92
N GLU A 226 -12.83 -9.43 -11.75
CA GLU A 226 -11.65 -9.12 -10.96
C GLU A 226 -11.16 -10.39 -10.26
N PHE A 227 -9.92 -10.81 -10.56
CA PHE A 227 -9.27 -11.91 -9.84
C PHE A 227 -7.75 -11.81 -9.89
N LEU A 228 -7.11 -12.50 -8.95
CA LEU A 228 -5.66 -12.66 -8.86
C LEU A 228 -5.32 -14.13 -9.13
N LEU A 229 -4.51 -14.42 -10.14
CA LEU A 229 -3.99 -15.77 -10.43
C LEU A 229 -2.52 -15.87 -9.99
N TYR A 230 -2.21 -16.79 -9.08
CA TYR A 230 -0.89 -16.95 -8.46
C TYR A 230 -0.07 -18.07 -9.08
N ASP A 231 -0.73 -19.19 -9.37
CA ASP A 231 -0.07 -20.41 -9.87
C ASP A 231 -1.06 -21.18 -10.75
N ALA A 232 -0.55 -21.82 -11.80
CA ALA A 232 -1.27 -22.82 -12.58
C ALA A 232 -0.44 -24.11 -12.61
N ARG A 233 -0.96 -25.17 -12.01
CA ARG A 233 -0.27 -26.46 -11.88
C ARG A 233 -0.99 -27.56 -12.64
N TYR A 234 -0.23 -28.35 -13.39
CA TYR A 234 -0.69 -29.58 -14.01
C TYR A 234 0.25 -30.72 -13.66
N VAL A 235 -0.31 -31.82 -13.17
CA VAL A 235 0.38 -33.10 -12.94
C VAL A 235 -0.45 -34.23 -13.54
N GLN A 236 0.20 -35.31 -13.96
CA GLN A 236 -0.47 -36.49 -14.53
C GLN A 236 0.11 -37.79 -13.98
N GLY A 237 -0.73 -38.81 -13.88
CA GLY A 237 -0.38 -40.12 -13.31
C GLY A 237 0.09 -39.96 -11.87
N ASN A 238 1.27 -40.50 -11.59
CA ASN A 238 1.93 -40.40 -10.29
C ASN A 238 3.01 -39.32 -10.25
N GLU A 239 3.06 -38.43 -11.25
CA GLU A 239 4.06 -37.37 -11.30
C GLU A 239 3.78 -36.29 -10.25
N THR A 240 4.86 -35.75 -9.69
CA THR A 240 4.79 -34.62 -8.75
C THR A 240 5.22 -33.31 -9.39
N THR A 241 6.00 -33.37 -10.48
CA THR A 241 6.52 -32.20 -11.19
C THR A 241 5.43 -31.46 -11.95
N ASN A 242 5.33 -30.15 -11.73
CA ASN A 242 4.43 -29.29 -12.49
C ASN A 242 4.89 -29.18 -13.95
N ARG A 243 4.00 -29.50 -14.90
CA ARG A 243 4.29 -29.40 -16.34
C ARG A 243 3.98 -28.03 -16.95
N VAL A 244 3.24 -27.17 -16.25
CA VAL A 244 2.93 -25.82 -16.75
C VAL A 244 4.19 -24.96 -16.71
N PRO A 245 4.65 -24.42 -17.85
CA PRO A 245 5.84 -23.59 -17.90
C PRO A 245 5.58 -22.22 -17.26
N ASN A 246 6.58 -21.69 -16.53
CA ASN A 246 6.50 -20.39 -15.86
C ASN A 246 5.18 -20.20 -15.09
N SER A 247 4.76 -21.23 -14.35
CA SER A 247 3.45 -21.35 -13.71
C SER A 247 3.14 -20.28 -12.65
N ARG A 248 4.19 -19.72 -12.03
CA ARG A 248 4.13 -18.66 -11.01
C ARG A 248 4.58 -17.29 -11.53
N PHE A 249 4.67 -17.14 -12.84
CA PHE A 249 5.05 -15.89 -13.51
C PHE A 249 6.39 -15.31 -13.01
N MET A 250 7.33 -16.16 -12.58
CA MET A 250 8.64 -15.71 -12.07
C MET A 250 9.44 -14.96 -13.14
N ASN A 251 9.25 -15.34 -14.40
CA ASN A 251 9.86 -14.69 -15.56
C ASN A 251 8.84 -13.76 -16.28
N GLY A 252 7.94 -13.14 -15.52
CA GLY A 252 6.85 -12.33 -16.06
C GLY A 252 5.88 -13.15 -16.91
N LEU A 253 5.48 -12.62 -18.07
CA LEU A 253 4.61 -13.30 -19.03
C LEU A 253 5.39 -14.15 -20.04
N ASP A 254 6.67 -14.45 -19.81
CA ASP A 254 7.38 -15.41 -20.66
C ASP A 254 6.59 -16.73 -20.71
N ARG A 255 6.38 -17.25 -21.91
CA ARG A 255 5.54 -18.42 -22.20
C ARG A 255 4.05 -18.27 -21.86
N TRP A 256 3.54 -17.04 -21.78
CA TRP A 256 2.11 -16.75 -21.67
C TRP A 256 1.68 -15.73 -22.74
N GLY A 257 0.63 -16.07 -23.50
CA GLY A 257 0.04 -15.17 -24.49
C GLY A 257 -1.27 -14.59 -23.98
N PHE A 258 -1.34 -13.27 -23.80
CA PHE A 258 -2.53 -12.55 -23.39
C PHE A 258 -3.19 -11.84 -24.58
N TRP A 259 -4.51 -11.84 -24.65
CA TRP A 259 -5.29 -11.09 -25.64
C TRP A 259 -6.64 -10.61 -25.09
N GLY A 260 -7.29 -9.71 -25.82
CA GLY A 260 -8.51 -9.01 -25.41
C GLY A 260 -8.27 -7.53 -25.13
N ASN A 261 -9.32 -6.83 -24.71
CA ASN A 261 -9.30 -5.39 -24.38
C ASN A 261 -9.50 -5.11 -22.87
N GLY A 262 -9.54 -6.14 -22.03
CA GLY A 262 -9.40 -6.04 -20.57
C GLY A 262 -7.94 -5.85 -20.14
N SER A 263 -7.66 -6.03 -18.84
CA SER A 263 -6.32 -5.88 -18.27
C SER A 263 -5.84 -7.16 -17.60
N ALA A 264 -4.57 -7.50 -17.79
CA ALA A 264 -3.84 -8.49 -17.00
C ALA A 264 -2.48 -7.90 -16.64
N ARG A 265 -2.24 -7.67 -15.34
CA ARG A 265 -1.03 -7.00 -14.84
C ARG A 265 -0.32 -7.84 -13.80
N LEU A 266 0.97 -8.03 -13.99
CA LEU A 266 1.81 -8.70 -13.00
C LEU A 266 1.99 -7.83 -11.76
N LYS A 267 1.91 -8.47 -10.60
CA LYS A 267 2.13 -7.89 -9.27
C LYS A 267 2.99 -8.85 -8.46
N PRO A 268 3.76 -8.39 -7.46
CA PRO A 268 4.35 -9.28 -6.47
C PRO A 268 3.28 -10.17 -5.84
N SER A 269 3.60 -11.45 -5.64
CA SER A 269 2.74 -12.40 -4.94
C SER A 269 2.72 -12.07 -3.44
N ASP A 270 1.55 -12.19 -2.80
CA ASP A 270 1.41 -12.14 -1.34
C ASP A 270 1.35 -13.54 -0.70
N GLN A 271 1.66 -14.59 -1.49
CA GLN A 271 1.67 -16.00 -1.07
C GLN A 271 3.08 -16.63 -1.18
N GLY A 272 4.13 -15.80 -1.16
CA GLY A 272 5.53 -16.22 -1.27
C GLY A 272 6.21 -15.75 -2.56
N GLN A 273 7.24 -16.47 -2.99
CA GLN A 273 8.06 -16.08 -4.14
C GLN A 273 7.29 -16.10 -5.47
N GLY A 274 7.64 -15.17 -6.36
CA GLY A 274 7.08 -15.05 -7.70
C GLY A 274 6.14 -13.87 -7.88
N GLN A 275 5.36 -13.91 -8.95
CA GLN A 275 4.38 -12.88 -9.27
C GLN A 275 2.98 -13.48 -9.29
N ARG A 276 1.97 -12.62 -9.22
CA ARG A 276 0.57 -12.94 -9.48
C ARG A 276 0.07 -12.07 -10.61
N LEU A 277 -0.84 -12.61 -11.39
CA LEU A 277 -1.51 -11.89 -12.47
C LEU A 277 -2.83 -11.31 -11.94
N HIS A 278 -2.93 -9.99 -11.88
CA HIS A 278 -4.17 -9.29 -11.58
C HIS A 278 -4.95 -9.05 -12.87
N VAL A 279 -6.12 -9.67 -12.96
CA VAL A 279 -7.00 -9.60 -14.13
C VAL A 279 -8.23 -8.77 -13.82
N THR A 280 -8.53 -7.80 -14.67
CA THR A 280 -9.74 -6.97 -14.58
C THR A 280 -10.40 -6.82 -15.94
N ALA A 281 -11.71 -6.97 -16.02
CA ALA A 281 -12.49 -6.66 -17.21
C ALA A 281 -13.87 -6.11 -16.81
N THR A 282 -14.34 -5.07 -17.50
CA THR A 282 -15.75 -4.69 -17.46
C THR A 282 -16.60 -5.69 -18.24
N ARG A 283 -17.93 -5.61 -18.08
CA ARG A 283 -18.89 -6.46 -18.80
C ARG A 283 -18.75 -6.47 -20.32
N SER A 284 -18.26 -5.38 -20.93
CA SER A 284 -18.05 -5.26 -22.38
C SER A 284 -16.62 -5.58 -22.83
N GLN A 285 -15.71 -5.80 -21.89
CA GLN A 285 -14.33 -6.15 -22.19
C GLN A 285 -14.12 -7.66 -22.15
N THR A 286 -13.21 -8.15 -22.99
CA THR A 286 -12.74 -9.52 -22.98
C THR A 286 -11.31 -9.58 -22.47
N ALA A 287 -10.97 -10.66 -21.77
CA ALA A 287 -9.61 -10.93 -21.35
C ALA A 287 -9.37 -12.43 -21.42
N ALA A 288 -8.28 -12.83 -22.06
CA ALA A 288 -7.91 -14.23 -22.15
C ALA A 288 -6.39 -14.39 -22.13
N ILE A 289 -5.95 -15.49 -21.55
CA ILE A 289 -4.53 -15.87 -21.55
C ILE A 289 -4.41 -17.36 -21.78
N ASN A 290 -3.33 -17.79 -22.42
CA ASN A 290 -2.89 -19.19 -22.47
C ASN A 290 -1.41 -19.27 -22.14
N SER A 291 -1.00 -20.34 -21.46
CA SER A 291 0.40 -20.76 -21.43
C SER A 291 0.84 -21.25 -22.81
N THR A 292 2.15 -21.35 -23.04
CA THR A 292 2.65 -22.23 -24.12
C THR A 292 2.25 -23.67 -23.83
N THR A 293 2.23 -24.48 -24.87
CA THR A 293 1.86 -25.89 -24.73
C THR A 293 2.92 -26.68 -23.98
N PHE A 294 2.49 -27.74 -23.31
CA PHE A 294 3.33 -28.70 -22.62
C PHE A 294 2.87 -30.13 -22.94
N PRO A 295 3.77 -31.13 -22.89
CA PRO A 295 3.42 -32.51 -23.27
C PRO A 295 2.47 -33.14 -22.25
N VAL A 296 1.55 -33.97 -22.73
CA VAL A 296 0.65 -34.80 -21.91
C VAL A 296 0.59 -36.22 -22.47
N SER A 297 0.22 -37.18 -21.63
CA SER A 297 0.17 -38.60 -21.99
C SER A 297 -1.28 -39.08 -22.15
N PRO A 298 -1.73 -39.44 -23.37
CA PRO A 298 -3.08 -39.98 -23.59
C PRO A 298 -3.44 -41.09 -22.60
N GLY A 299 -4.67 -41.09 -22.11
CA GLY A 299 -5.19 -42.13 -21.20
C GLY A 299 -4.69 -42.04 -19.76
N THR A 300 -3.75 -41.14 -19.44
CA THR A 300 -3.24 -40.96 -18.08
C THR A 300 -4.20 -40.10 -17.26
N THR A 301 -4.35 -40.37 -15.97
CA THR A 301 -5.08 -39.47 -15.05
C THR A 301 -4.35 -38.15 -14.90
N TYR A 302 -5.06 -37.06 -14.65
CA TYR A 302 -4.44 -35.75 -14.40
C TYR A 302 -5.14 -34.99 -13.29
N THR A 303 -4.40 -34.04 -12.72
CA THR A 303 -4.90 -32.99 -11.85
C THR A 303 -4.39 -31.65 -12.35
N VAL A 304 -5.30 -30.72 -12.62
CA VAL A 304 -4.98 -29.31 -12.87
C VAL A 304 -5.46 -28.47 -11.69
N THR A 305 -4.68 -27.49 -11.25
CA THR A 305 -4.97 -26.63 -10.11
C THR A 305 -4.58 -25.20 -10.42
N PHE A 306 -5.51 -24.26 -10.24
CA PHE A 306 -5.24 -22.83 -10.28
C PHE A 306 -5.27 -22.28 -8.86
N SER A 307 -4.20 -21.64 -8.40
CA SER A 307 -4.19 -20.93 -7.12
C SER A 307 -4.62 -19.49 -7.38
N ALA A 308 -5.77 -19.08 -6.86
CA ALA A 308 -6.35 -17.78 -7.19
C ALA A 308 -7.13 -17.14 -6.03
N ARG A 309 -7.30 -15.82 -6.09
CA ARG A 309 -8.37 -15.08 -5.40
C ARG A 309 -9.36 -14.62 -6.46
N VAL A 310 -10.59 -15.12 -6.42
CA VAL A 310 -11.64 -14.73 -7.36
C VAL A 310 -12.62 -13.83 -6.61
N SER A 311 -12.76 -12.58 -7.04
CA SER A 311 -13.73 -11.65 -6.45
C SER A 311 -15.17 -12.14 -6.70
N PRO A 312 -16.12 -11.90 -5.77
CA PRO A 312 -17.53 -12.17 -5.99
C PRO A 312 -18.10 -11.55 -7.27
N VAL A 313 -17.56 -10.40 -7.71
CA VAL A 313 -18.04 -9.74 -8.94
C VAL A 313 -17.75 -10.55 -10.20
N SER A 314 -16.74 -11.45 -10.16
CA SER A 314 -16.35 -12.32 -11.28
C SER A 314 -17.29 -13.49 -11.52
N ALA A 315 -18.25 -13.74 -10.63
CA ALA A 315 -19.19 -14.84 -10.76
C ALA A 315 -19.92 -14.78 -12.10
N GLY A 316 -19.76 -15.83 -12.90
CA GLY A 316 -20.38 -15.93 -14.24
C GLY A 316 -19.72 -15.07 -15.33
N SER A 317 -18.57 -14.43 -15.07
CA SER A 317 -17.84 -13.65 -16.08
C SER A 317 -16.90 -14.49 -16.96
N GLY A 318 -16.66 -15.76 -16.60
CA GLY A 318 -15.64 -16.57 -17.27
C GLY A 318 -15.27 -17.87 -16.56
N TYR A 319 -14.13 -18.43 -16.96
CA TYR A 319 -13.57 -19.67 -16.39
C TYR A 319 -12.04 -19.71 -16.51
N PHE A 320 -11.40 -20.49 -15.65
CA PHE A 320 -10.08 -21.08 -15.91
C PHE A 320 -10.23 -22.27 -16.86
N ASP A 321 -9.24 -22.53 -17.71
CA ASP A 321 -9.29 -23.63 -18.67
C ASP A 321 -8.03 -24.49 -18.73
N LEU A 322 -8.25 -25.74 -19.13
CA LEU A 322 -7.25 -26.70 -19.58
C LEU A 322 -7.67 -27.16 -20.97
N ILE A 323 -6.82 -26.92 -21.98
CA ILE A 323 -7.10 -27.26 -23.37
C ILE A 323 -6.15 -28.37 -23.80
N PHE A 324 -6.71 -29.53 -24.16
CA PHE A 324 -5.97 -30.65 -24.75
C PHE A 324 -5.92 -30.52 -26.26
N LEU A 325 -4.75 -30.74 -26.84
CA LEU A 325 -4.47 -30.54 -28.27
C LEU A 325 -4.11 -31.86 -28.97
N LYS A 326 -4.60 -32.04 -30.20
CA LYS A 326 -4.25 -33.14 -31.12
C LYS A 326 -3.53 -32.55 -32.32
N THR A 327 -2.26 -32.91 -32.57
CA THR A 327 -1.51 -32.47 -33.76
C THR A 327 -1.74 -30.97 -34.07
N SER A 328 -1.55 -30.12 -33.05
CA SER A 328 -1.75 -28.65 -33.01
C SER A 328 -3.19 -28.09 -33.07
N ASN A 329 -4.23 -28.91 -33.19
CA ASN A 329 -5.63 -28.45 -33.09
C ASN A 329 -6.22 -28.66 -31.69
N GLU A 330 -7.13 -27.78 -31.27
CA GLU A 330 -7.91 -27.96 -30.04
C GLU A 330 -8.76 -29.23 -30.15
N GLY A 331 -8.51 -30.17 -29.24
CA GLY A 331 -9.26 -31.43 -29.16
C GLY A 331 -10.40 -31.34 -28.16
N THR A 332 -10.09 -31.01 -26.91
CA THR A 332 -11.11 -30.84 -25.86
C THR A 332 -10.69 -29.78 -24.85
N ARG A 333 -11.67 -29.04 -24.34
CA ARG A 333 -11.51 -28.07 -23.26
C ARG A 333 -12.16 -28.56 -21.98
N LYS A 334 -11.51 -28.27 -20.86
CA LYS A 334 -12.07 -28.41 -19.52
C LYS A 334 -12.08 -27.04 -18.86
N GLN A 335 -13.12 -26.75 -18.09
CA GLN A 335 -13.38 -25.41 -17.55
C GLN A 335 -13.62 -25.51 -16.04
N ILE A 336 -13.10 -24.53 -15.31
CA ILE A 336 -13.45 -24.28 -13.91
C ILE A 336 -14.02 -22.85 -13.85
N PRO A 337 -15.33 -22.67 -13.55
CA PRO A 337 -15.95 -21.35 -13.51
C PRO A 337 -15.23 -20.39 -12.57
N LEU A 338 -15.16 -19.12 -12.94
CA LEU A 338 -14.71 -18.05 -12.05
C LEU A 338 -15.82 -17.77 -11.02
N ASN A 339 -15.75 -18.45 -9.87
CA ASN A 339 -16.64 -18.25 -8.74
C ASN A 339 -15.81 -18.03 -7.47
N THR A 340 -16.37 -17.35 -6.48
CA THR A 340 -15.74 -17.24 -5.16
C THR A 340 -15.64 -18.62 -4.51
N ALA A 341 -14.47 -18.90 -3.94
CA ALA A 341 -14.27 -20.11 -3.16
C ALA A 341 -14.86 -19.99 -1.74
N THR A 342 -15.38 -21.10 -1.25
CA THR A 342 -15.61 -21.33 0.18
C THR A 342 -14.36 -22.00 0.76
N VAL A 343 -13.72 -21.34 1.71
CA VAL A 343 -12.43 -21.74 2.30
C VAL A 343 -12.63 -22.19 3.73
N ARG A 344 -12.23 -23.42 4.06
CA ARG A 344 -12.18 -23.92 5.45
C ARG A 344 -11.15 -23.11 6.24
N ILE A 345 -11.56 -22.57 7.37
CA ILE A 345 -10.71 -21.74 8.24
C ILE A 345 -10.35 -22.41 9.57
N GLY A 346 -10.99 -23.53 9.90
CA GLY A 346 -10.67 -24.32 11.09
C GLY A 346 -11.88 -25.10 11.58
N ASP A 347 -11.74 -25.62 12.80
CA ASP A 347 -12.79 -26.32 13.51
C ASP A 347 -12.65 -26.11 15.03
N THR A 348 -13.71 -26.43 15.76
CA THR A 348 -13.72 -26.45 17.23
C THR A 348 -14.64 -27.59 17.69
N ALA A 349 -14.57 -27.97 18.97
CA ALA A 349 -15.49 -28.94 19.55
C ALA A 349 -16.53 -28.25 20.44
N THR A 350 -17.73 -28.82 20.52
CA THR A 350 -18.72 -28.41 21.52
C THR A 350 -18.34 -28.90 22.92
N ASP A 351 -18.61 -28.08 23.92
CA ASP A 351 -18.42 -28.43 25.33
C ASP A 351 -19.58 -29.31 25.86
N GLN A 352 -19.57 -29.58 27.17
CA GLN A 352 -20.61 -30.39 27.81
C GLN A 352 -22.01 -29.74 27.77
N ALA A 353 -22.08 -28.43 27.59
CA ALA A 353 -23.33 -27.70 27.39
C ALA A 353 -23.69 -27.55 25.90
N GLY A 354 -22.96 -28.24 25.00
CA GLY A 354 -23.16 -28.16 23.56
C GLY A 354 -22.76 -26.81 22.97
N SER A 355 -22.07 -25.97 23.74
CA SER A 355 -21.65 -24.64 23.32
C SER A 355 -20.26 -24.70 22.70
N PHE A 356 -19.95 -23.77 21.80
CA PHE A 356 -18.62 -23.67 21.20
C PHE A 356 -18.16 -22.23 21.07
N ARG A 357 -16.84 -22.07 21.00
CA ARG A 357 -16.16 -20.80 20.70
C ARG A 357 -15.10 -21.06 19.63
N PHE A 358 -15.02 -20.16 18.66
CA PHE A 358 -14.06 -20.24 17.57
C PHE A 358 -13.40 -18.87 17.34
N PRO A 359 -12.07 -18.75 17.41
CA PRO A 359 -11.38 -17.51 17.07
C PRO A 359 -11.40 -17.30 15.56
N LEU A 360 -12.00 -16.19 15.10
CA LEU A 360 -11.94 -15.80 13.70
C LEU A 360 -10.53 -15.33 13.34
N PRO A 361 -9.98 -15.77 12.19
CA PRO A 361 -8.77 -15.17 11.66
C PRO A 361 -9.01 -13.70 11.32
N GLN A 362 -7.95 -12.91 11.28
CA GLN A 362 -8.03 -11.53 10.78
C GLN A 362 -8.52 -11.54 9.34
N LEU A 363 -9.67 -10.91 9.10
CA LEU A 363 -10.28 -10.83 7.78
C LEU A 363 -9.76 -9.59 7.03
N ALA A 364 -9.70 -9.68 5.71
CA ALA A 364 -9.52 -8.50 4.87
C ALA A 364 -10.78 -7.62 4.91
N SER A 365 -10.69 -6.35 4.53
CA SER A 365 -11.88 -5.49 4.42
C SER A 365 -12.90 -6.06 3.44
N GLY A 366 -14.18 -5.98 3.81
CA GLY A 366 -15.30 -6.48 3.01
C GLY A 366 -16.28 -7.30 3.84
N LYS A 367 -17.28 -7.85 3.16
CA LYS A 367 -18.29 -8.72 3.75
C LYS A 367 -18.02 -10.18 3.40
N PHE A 368 -18.18 -11.07 4.37
CA PHE A 368 -18.00 -12.52 4.21
C PHE A 368 -19.21 -13.27 4.75
N LEU A 369 -19.48 -14.44 4.19
CA LEU A 369 -20.36 -15.44 4.77
C LEU A 369 -19.49 -16.39 5.58
N LEU A 370 -19.72 -16.43 6.90
CA LEU A 370 -19.19 -17.46 7.77
C LEU A 370 -20.22 -18.58 7.86
N GLU A 371 -19.79 -19.80 7.59
CA GLU A 371 -20.60 -21.01 7.74
C GLU A 371 -19.98 -21.92 8.81
N ALA A 372 -20.81 -22.38 9.73
CA ALA A 372 -20.49 -23.43 10.69
C ALA A 372 -21.22 -24.71 10.28
N ARG A 373 -20.52 -25.84 10.28
CA ARG A 373 -21.07 -27.14 9.87
C ARG A 373 -20.75 -28.22 10.89
N TYR A 374 -21.78 -28.95 11.29
CA TYR A 374 -21.67 -30.25 11.93
C TYR A 374 -22.05 -31.33 10.92
N SER A 375 -21.15 -32.26 10.67
CA SER A 375 -21.34 -33.31 9.65
C SER A 375 -22.29 -34.44 10.06
N GLY A 376 -22.79 -34.42 11.30
CA GLY A 376 -23.58 -35.52 11.85
C GLY A 376 -22.70 -36.67 12.33
N ASP A 377 -23.33 -37.64 12.99
CA ASP A 377 -22.74 -38.91 13.37
C ASP A 377 -23.78 -40.03 13.34
N LYS A 378 -23.49 -41.19 13.95
CA LYS A 378 -24.42 -42.33 13.98
C LYS A 378 -25.72 -42.03 14.73
N LYS A 379 -25.74 -41.02 15.60
CA LYS A 379 -26.85 -40.65 16.49
C LYS A 379 -27.54 -39.36 16.05
N TYR A 380 -26.82 -38.42 15.44
CA TYR A 380 -27.29 -37.08 15.15
C TYR A 380 -27.21 -36.71 13.66
N PHE A 381 -28.24 -36.04 13.13
CA PHE A 381 -28.21 -35.54 11.76
C PHE A 381 -27.18 -34.40 11.59
N PRO A 382 -26.69 -34.16 10.37
CA PRO A 382 -25.88 -32.98 10.06
C PRO A 382 -26.69 -31.68 10.28
N ALA A 383 -26.00 -30.61 10.67
CA ALA A 383 -26.57 -29.28 10.81
C ALA A 383 -25.61 -28.20 10.32
N THR A 384 -26.16 -27.10 9.81
CA THR A 384 -25.40 -25.91 9.38
C THR A 384 -26.01 -24.65 9.96
N ALA A 385 -25.18 -23.64 10.14
CA ALA A 385 -25.58 -22.29 10.48
C ALA A 385 -24.66 -21.30 9.77
N SER A 386 -25.17 -20.13 9.42
CA SER A 386 -24.37 -19.12 8.75
C SER A 386 -24.66 -17.72 9.26
N ALA A 387 -23.67 -16.84 9.15
CA ALA A 387 -23.76 -15.45 9.54
C ALA A 387 -22.92 -14.59 8.58
N ALA A 388 -23.41 -13.38 8.30
CA ALA A 388 -22.56 -12.39 7.65
C ALA A 388 -21.57 -11.83 8.67
N VAL A 389 -20.30 -11.78 8.30
CA VAL A 389 -19.25 -11.16 9.11
C VAL A 389 -18.61 -10.04 8.29
N LEU A 390 -18.34 -8.93 8.96
CA LEU A 390 -17.61 -7.82 8.38
C LEU A 390 -16.14 -8.01 8.72
N GLY A 391 -15.29 -7.96 7.70
CA GLY A 391 -13.90 -7.60 7.94
C GLY A 391 -13.82 -6.17 8.46
N PRO A 392 -12.63 -5.73 8.93
CA PRO A 392 -12.43 -4.36 9.38
C PRO A 392 -12.93 -3.43 8.28
N THR A 393 -14.01 -2.69 8.57
CA THR A 393 -14.40 -1.55 7.77
C THR A 393 -13.20 -0.61 7.77
N PRO A 394 -12.76 -0.08 6.62
CA PRO A 394 -11.81 1.02 6.65
C PRO A 394 -12.43 2.09 7.53
N VAL A 395 -11.84 2.29 8.72
CA VAL A 395 -12.40 3.16 9.76
C VAL A 395 -12.72 4.49 9.08
N PRO A 396 -13.99 4.93 9.05
CA PRO A 396 -14.32 6.26 8.56
C PRO A 396 -13.42 7.20 9.37
N PRO A 397 -12.65 8.09 8.73
CA PRO A 397 -11.72 8.91 9.48
C PRO A 397 -12.52 9.63 10.55
N THR A 398 -12.19 9.37 11.82
CA THR A 398 -12.52 10.28 12.91
C THR A 398 -12.22 11.68 12.38
N PRO A 399 -13.11 12.68 12.52
CA PRO A 399 -12.81 14.03 12.09
C PRO A 399 -11.45 14.42 12.67
N ILE A 400 -10.44 14.42 11.82
CA ILE A 400 -9.08 14.71 12.26
C ILE A 400 -9.09 16.18 12.63
N PRO A 401 -8.68 16.54 13.85
CA PRO A 401 -8.56 17.93 14.26
C PRO A 401 -7.76 18.73 13.22
N ALA A 402 -8.15 20.00 13.02
CA ALA A 402 -7.37 20.89 12.16
C ALA A 402 -5.99 21.20 12.77
N ASP A 403 -5.91 21.14 14.09
CA ASP A 403 -4.67 21.34 14.83
C ASP A 403 -4.05 19.99 15.19
N LEU A 404 -2.83 19.71 14.73
CA LEU A 404 -2.14 18.44 14.96
C LEU A 404 -0.69 18.67 15.38
N VAL A 405 -0.23 17.91 16.36
CA VAL A 405 1.18 17.77 16.71
C VAL A 405 1.74 16.49 16.10
N TRP A 406 2.72 16.65 15.22
CA TRP A 406 3.38 15.58 14.51
C TRP A 406 4.75 15.34 15.11
N PHE A 407 5.09 14.06 15.30
CA PHE A 407 6.41 13.63 15.71
C PHE A 407 6.98 12.68 14.66
N GLY A 408 8.03 13.13 13.98
CA GLY A 408 8.86 12.38 13.04
C GLY A 408 10.23 12.12 13.65
N PRO A 409 10.45 10.96 14.26
CA PRO A 409 11.75 10.63 14.83
C PRO A 409 12.78 10.43 13.72
N ASN A 410 14.05 10.74 13.98
CA ASN A 410 15.13 10.41 13.07
C ASN A 410 15.22 8.88 12.90
N PHE A 411 15.03 8.43 11.67
CA PHE A 411 15.04 7.02 11.29
C PHE A 411 16.38 6.32 11.55
N GLY A 412 17.50 7.04 11.66
CA GLY A 412 18.82 6.49 12.00
C GLY A 412 19.14 6.49 13.50
N SER A 413 18.28 7.06 14.34
CA SER A 413 18.58 7.25 15.77
C SER A 413 18.49 5.94 16.57
N ARG A 414 19.47 5.65 17.42
CA ARG A 414 19.55 4.40 18.20
C ARG A 414 18.43 4.23 19.23
N ASP A 415 17.82 5.33 19.64
CA ASP A 415 16.75 5.36 20.65
C ASP A 415 15.33 5.27 20.06
N TYR A 416 15.17 5.15 18.74
CA TYR A 416 13.83 5.07 18.12
C TYR A 416 13.00 3.92 18.71
N ALA A 417 13.54 2.70 18.75
CA ALA A 417 12.84 1.57 19.35
C ALA A 417 12.58 1.74 20.87
N GLU A 418 13.35 2.60 21.56
CA GLU A 418 13.14 2.90 22.98
C GLU A 418 11.84 3.67 23.23
N LEU A 419 11.35 4.45 22.26
CA LEU A 419 10.05 5.10 22.33
C LEU A 419 8.90 4.10 22.56
N PHE A 420 9.07 2.85 22.14
CA PHE A 420 8.05 1.81 22.30
C PHE A 420 8.35 0.83 23.43
N THR A 421 9.61 0.58 23.74
CA THR A 421 10.01 -0.34 24.83
C THR A 421 10.04 0.33 26.20
N LYS A 422 10.19 1.67 26.25
CA LYS A 422 10.20 2.48 27.48
C LYS A 422 9.20 3.64 27.40
N PRO A 423 7.90 3.38 27.13
CA PRO A 423 6.90 4.43 26.90
C PRO A 423 6.67 5.36 28.10
N GLU A 424 7.04 4.92 29.31
CA GLU A 424 6.99 5.72 30.53
C GLU A 424 7.93 6.91 30.51
N GLN A 425 9.05 6.83 29.77
CA GLN A 425 10.08 7.88 29.73
C GLN A 425 9.66 9.13 28.97
N TRP A 426 8.61 9.05 28.16
CA TRP A 426 8.11 10.17 27.36
C TRP A 426 6.58 10.30 27.43
N SER A 427 5.99 9.81 28.52
CA SER A 427 4.54 9.77 28.68
C SER A 427 3.86 11.15 28.57
N GLU A 428 4.50 12.22 29.04
CA GLU A 428 3.99 13.59 28.92
C GLU A 428 3.97 14.04 27.45
N ALA A 429 5.10 13.93 26.75
CA ALA A 429 5.22 14.31 25.34
C ALA A 429 4.28 13.48 24.48
N ARG A 430 4.22 12.16 24.70
CA ARG A 430 3.31 11.25 24.03
C ARG A 430 1.85 11.69 24.15
N GLY A 431 1.46 12.18 25.33
CA GLY A 431 0.11 12.69 25.57
C GLY A 431 -0.24 13.97 24.79
N LYS A 432 0.76 14.60 24.14
CA LYS A 432 0.60 15.79 23.28
C LYS A 432 0.78 15.47 21.80
N VAL A 433 1.20 14.26 21.44
CA VAL A 433 1.42 13.86 20.04
C VAL A 433 0.13 13.30 19.47
N ASP A 434 -0.32 13.88 18.37
CA ASP A 434 -1.50 13.42 17.63
C ASP A 434 -1.11 12.46 16.50
N VAL A 435 0.07 12.66 15.90
CA VAL A 435 0.54 11.91 14.74
C VAL A 435 1.99 11.47 14.93
N PHE A 436 2.24 10.18 14.77
CA PHE A 436 3.58 9.58 14.77
C PHE A 436 3.97 9.17 13.36
N LYS A 437 5.11 9.65 12.85
CA LYS A 437 5.54 9.49 11.47
C LYS A 437 6.70 8.50 11.35
N PHE A 438 6.55 7.49 10.50
CA PHE A 438 7.63 6.59 10.09
C PHE A 438 8.14 6.96 8.70
N ASP A 439 9.42 6.73 8.44
CA ASP A 439 9.95 6.75 7.07
C ASP A 439 9.62 5.44 6.34
N GLN A 440 9.27 5.56 5.05
CA GLN A 440 8.96 4.41 4.20
C GLN A 440 10.05 3.34 4.24
N GLN A 441 11.33 3.74 4.23
CA GLN A 441 12.46 2.82 4.20
C GLN A 441 12.55 1.96 5.47
N SER A 442 12.12 2.50 6.61
CA SER A 442 12.16 1.85 7.92
C SER A 442 11.07 0.78 8.10
N VAL A 443 10.06 0.75 7.23
CA VAL A 443 8.91 -0.18 7.30
C VAL A 443 8.78 -1.09 6.07
N LEU A 444 9.77 -1.07 5.19
CA LEU A 444 9.94 -2.05 4.11
C LEU A 444 10.83 -3.20 4.58
N GLU A 445 10.74 -4.34 3.89
CA GLU A 445 11.65 -5.49 4.13
C GLU A 445 13.04 -5.28 3.50
N GLN A 446 13.21 -4.24 2.68
CA GLN A 446 14.48 -3.96 2.02
C GLN A 446 15.50 -3.42 3.02
N PRO A 447 16.79 -3.79 2.89
CA PRO A 447 17.84 -3.24 3.75
C PRO A 447 17.90 -1.72 3.66
N CYS A 448 17.80 -1.03 4.80
CA CYS A 448 18.02 0.40 4.93
C CYS A 448 19.28 0.64 5.76
N VAL A 449 20.41 0.91 5.08
CA VAL A 449 21.71 1.11 5.75
C VAL A 449 21.68 2.30 6.69
N ILE A 450 21.01 3.39 6.28
CA ILE A 450 20.93 4.63 7.06
C ILE A 450 19.95 4.54 8.23
N CYS A 451 19.07 3.53 8.27
CA CYS A 451 18.14 3.32 9.36
C CYS A 451 18.77 2.59 10.56
N GLY A 452 19.96 2.00 10.39
CA GLY A 452 20.55 1.14 11.41
C GLY A 452 19.60 0.00 11.79
N ASP A 453 19.31 -0.15 13.08
CA ASP A 453 18.39 -1.17 13.61
C ASP A 453 16.91 -0.78 13.47
N ASN A 454 16.57 0.42 13.00
CA ASN A 454 15.20 0.90 12.87
C ASN A 454 14.53 0.41 11.59
N ILE A 455 14.40 -0.91 11.49
CA ILE A 455 13.79 -1.61 10.35
C ILE A 455 12.48 -2.26 10.77
N LEU A 456 11.71 -2.73 9.79
CA LEU A 456 10.36 -3.28 9.99
C LEU A 456 10.30 -4.30 11.12
N HIS A 457 11.23 -5.26 11.15
CA HIS A 457 11.27 -6.31 12.16
C HIS A 457 11.42 -5.76 13.58
N THR A 458 12.20 -4.70 13.77
CA THR A 458 12.37 -4.06 15.07
C THR A 458 11.05 -3.47 15.56
N PHE A 459 10.33 -2.74 14.70
CA PHE A 459 9.05 -2.14 15.04
C PHE A 459 7.95 -3.18 15.30
N VAL A 460 7.95 -4.27 14.54
CA VAL A 460 7.06 -5.42 14.79
C VAL A 460 7.36 -6.07 16.14
N ASN A 461 8.64 -6.32 16.46
CA ASN A 461 9.04 -6.98 17.70
C ASN A 461 8.69 -6.17 18.96
N VAL A 462 8.62 -4.84 18.86
CA VAL A 462 8.25 -3.96 19.99
C VAL A 462 6.78 -3.56 19.97
N ASP A 463 5.97 -4.17 19.09
CA ASP A 463 4.55 -3.89 18.87
C ASP A 463 4.25 -2.39 18.57
N ALA A 464 5.16 -1.70 17.89
CA ALA A 464 5.09 -0.25 17.69
C ALA A 464 3.75 0.18 17.06
N PHE A 465 3.34 -0.50 15.99
CA PHE A 465 2.14 -0.15 15.22
C PHE A 465 0.84 -0.36 16.00
N ARG A 466 0.74 -1.45 16.77
CA ARG A 466 -0.41 -1.69 17.65
C ARG A 466 -0.44 -0.69 18.79
N LYS A 467 0.70 -0.40 19.41
CA LYS A 467 0.81 0.57 20.51
C LYS A 467 0.35 1.97 20.12
N LEU A 468 0.68 2.45 18.92
CA LEU A 468 0.19 3.76 18.44
C LEU A 468 -1.34 3.80 18.40
N ASN A 469 -1.98 2.74 17.90
CA ASN A 469 -3.44 2.62 17.92
C ASN A 469 -3.99 2.60 19.35
N ASP A 470 -3.38 1.83 20.25
CA ASP A 470 -3.79 1.75 21.66
C ASP A 470 -3.65 3.09 22.41
N TRP A 471 -2.68 3.91 22.00
CA TRP A 471 -2.46 5.25 22.53
C TRP A 471 -3.33 6.32 21.88
N GLY A 472 -4.10 5.97 20.84
CA GLY A 472 -4.89 6.93 20.08
C GLY A 472 -4.07 7.88 19.21
N ILE A 473 -2.83 7.50 18.87
CA ILE A 473 -1.93 8.29 18.04
C ILE A 473 -2.04 7.82 16.59
N ALA A 474 -2.33 8.75 15.67
CA ALA A 474 -2.44 8.43 14.27
C ALA A 474 -1.08 8.07 13.67
N THR A 475 -1.03 7.10 12.76
CA THR A 475 0.21 6.75 12.07
C THR A 475 0.31 7.50 10.74
N ALA A 476 1.44 8.18 10.52
CA ALA A 476 1.84 8.76 9.25
C ALA A 476 3.02 8.00 8.65
N LEU A 477 3.13 8.04 7.32
CA LEU A 477 4.24 7.47 6.58
C LEU A 477 4.82 8.52 5.62
N THR A 478 6.09 8.85 5.78
CA THR A 478 6.84 9.65 4.80
C THR A 478 7.18 8.79 3.60
N VAL A 479 6.71 9.18 2.42
CA VAL A 479 6.79 8.38 1.19
C VAL A 479 7.46 9.14 0.06
N GLY A 480 8.37 8.48 -0.64
CA GLY A 480 8.82 8.96 -1.94
C GLY A 480 7.64 8.92 -2.91
N THR A 481 7.33 10.05 -3.54
CA THR A 481 6.24 10.12 -4.55
C THR A 481 6.79 10.32 -5.95
N LEU A 482 7.83 11.16 -6.04
CA LEU A 482 8.65 11.39 -7.22
C LEU A 482 10.06 11.69 -6.71
N LYS A 483 10.99 10.76 -6.93
CA LYS A 483 12.38 10.86 -6.47
C LYS A 483 13.33 10.36 -7.56
N GLU A 484 14.61 10.65 -7.46
CA GLU A 484 15.60 10.30 -8.49
C GLU A 484 15.81 8.80 -8.68
N TRP A 485 15.45 7.98 -7.68
CA TRP A 485 15.42 6.52 -7.77
C TRP A 485 14.11 5.99 -8.38
N GLY A 486 13.10 6.86 -8.54
CA GLY A 486 11.72 6.50 -8.83
C GLY A 486 10.95 7.61 -9.54
N CYS A 487 11.16 7.75 -10.85
CA CYS A 487 10.54 8.81 -11.65
C CYS A 487 9.09 8.55 -12.07
N THR A 488 8.41 7.57 -11.47
CA THR A 488 7.02 7.25 -11.83
C THR A 488 6.17 7.08 -10.58
N GLY A 489 5.05 7.78 -10.52
CA GLY A 489 4.13 7.74 -9.38
C GLY A 489 3.53 6.35 -9.16
N THR A 490 3.48 5.52 -10.21
CA THR A 490 3.05 4.11 -10.08
C THR A 490 4.10 3.20 -9.46
N ALA A 491 5.40 3.47 -9.65
CA ALA A 491 6.44 2.71 -8.95
C ALA A 491 6.43 3.06 -7.46
N GLU A 492 6.39 4.35 -7.17
CA GLU A 492 6.32 4.87 -5.81
C GLU A 492 5.05 4.45 -5.07
N PHE A 493 3.90 4.48 -5.73
CA PHE A 493 2.65 3.95 -5.14
C PHE A 493 2.78 2.47 -4.75
N ARG A 494 3.47 1.65 -5.56
CA ARG A 494 3.67 0.24 -5.19
C ARG A 494 4.52 0.10 -3.93
N ALA A 495 5.55 0.93 -3.77
CA ALA A 495 6.38 0.92 -2.58
C ALA A 495 5.61 1.41 -1.35
N ALA A 496 4.91 2.53 -1.45
CA ALA A 496 4.02 3.04 -0.39
C ALA A 496 2.95 2.01 -0.01
N ASN A 497 2.33 1.35 -0.99
CA ASN A 497 1.31 0.31 -0.75
C ASN A 497 1.87 -0.89 0.04
N VAL A 498 3.11 -1.31 -0.22
CA VAL A 498 3.76 -2.38 0.57
C VAL A 498 3.99 -1.91 2.01
N ALA A 499 4.51 -0.70 2.20
CA ALA A 499 4.72 -0.13 3.53
C ALA A 499 3.40 -0.01 4.33
N ILE A 500 2.32 0.46 3.70
CA ILE A 500 0.98 0.52 4.31
C ILE A 500 0.53 -0.88 4.72
N GLN A 501 0.67 -1.87 3.84
CA GLN A 501 0.29 -3.26 4.12
C GLN A 501 1.09 -3.85 5.27
N ASN A 502 2.40 -3.58 5.36
CA ASN A 502 3.24 -4.04 6.45
C ASN A 502 2.78 -3.49 7.81
N ILE A 503 2.47 -2.19 7.88
CA ILE A 503 1.94 -1.56 9.09
C ILE A 503 0.58 -2.18 9.47
N GLN A 504 -0.33 -2.31 8.51
CA GLN A 504 -1.68 -2.86 8.74
C GLN A 504 -1.66 -4.34 9.14
N ALA A 505 -0.80 -5.15 8.53
CA ALA A 505 -0.62 -6.56 8.87
C ALA A 505 -0.10 -6.77 10.30
N ASN A 506 0.56 -5.76 10.88
CA ASN A 506 1.11 -5.80 12.22
C ASN A 506 0.30 -4.95 13.22
N GLY A 507 -0.99 -4.76 12.94
CA GLY A 507 -1.95 -4.17 13.87
C GLY A 507 -1.98 -2.64 13.91
N GLY A 508 -1.31 -1.96 12.97
CA GLY A 508 -1.37 -0.51 12.79
C GLY A 508 -2.46 -0.04 11.84
N VAL A 509 -2.71 1.27 11.81
CA VAL A 509 -3.57 1.93 10.81
C VAL A 509 -2.87 3.17 10.28
N VAL A 510 -2.51 3.16 8.99
CA VAL A 510 -1.97 4.36 8.33
C VAL A 510 -3.12 5.35 8.10
N THR A 511 -2.98 6.55 8.66
CA THR A 511 -3.94 7.66 8.51
C THR A 511 -3.44 8.70 7.52
N PHE A 512 -2.13 8.94 7.49
CA PHE A 512 -1.52 9.94 6.62
C PHE A 512 -0.39 9.35 5.76
N LEU A 513 -0.31 9.80 4.52
CA LEU A 513 0.93 9.80 3.75
C LEU A 513 1.43 11.24 3.67
N ASP A 514 2.71 11.41 3.96
CA ASP A 514 3.44 12.66 3.86
C ASP A 514 4.39 12.52 2.67
N MET A 515 4.10 13.20 1.56
CA MET A 515 4.94 13.09 0.36
C MET A 515 6.25 13.82 0.59
N ASP A 516 7.35 13.10 0.48
CA ASP A 516 8.70 13.62 0.63
C ASP A 516 9.11 14.35 -0.66
N GLU A 517 8.93 15.66 -0.70
CA GLU A 517 9.46 16.62 -1.67
C GLU A 517 9.34 16.19 -3.15
N PRO A 518 8.13 15.84 -3.64
CA PRO A 518 7.93 15.46 -5.03
C PRO A 518 8.33 16.55 -6.04
N PHE A 519 8.21 17.83 -5.70
CA PHE A 519 8.65 18.92 -6.58
C PHE A 519 10.18 18.97 -6.69
N MET A 520 10.87 18.78 -5.56
CA MET A 520 12.33 18.63 -5.53
C MET A 520 12.79 17.42 -6.35
N GLY A 521 12.24 16.24 -6.07
CA GLY A 521 12.68 14.98 -6.69
C GLY A 521 12.40 14.88 -8.19
N GLY A 522 11.46 15.68 -8.71
CA GLY A 522 11.25 15.82 -10.16
C GLY A 522 12.35 16.62 -10.86
N ARG A 523 12.94 17.60 -10.19
CA ARG A 523 13.83 18.61 -10.79
C ARG A 523 15.30 18.42 -10.44
N TYR A 524 15.61 18.17 -9.18
CA TYR A 524 16.96 18.18 -8.67
C TYR A 524 17.46 16.78 -8.33
N ALA A 525 18.78 16.60 -8.38
CA ALA A 525 19.44 15.43 -7.85
C ALA A 525 19.80 15.74 -6.38
N PRO A 526 19.06 15.22 -5.39
CA PRO A 526 19.35 15.51 -3.98
C PRO A 526 20.70 14.93 -3.54
N ASN A 527 21.19 13.89 -4.23
CA ASN A 527 22.52 13.35 -4.04
C ASN A 527 23.49 13.83 -5.15
N PRO A 528 24.46 14.72 -4.84
CA PRO A 528 25.46 15.18 -5.80
C PRO A 528 26.30 14.03 -6.39
N ALA A 529 26.45 12.92 -5.66
CA ALA A 529 27.21 11.75 -6.11
C ALA A 529 26.44 10.88 -7.11
N SER A 530 25.10 10.94 -7.12
CA SER A 530 24.30 10.19 -8.10
C SER A 530 24.16 10.94 -9.42
N ASN A 531 24.16 12.29 -9.37
CA ASN A 531 23.81 13.19 -10.48
C ASN A 531 22.51 12.78 -11.23
N LYS A 532 21.65 11.98 -10.57
CA LYS A 532 20.41 11.48 -11.14
C LYS A 532 19.28 12.40 -10.72
N THR A 533 18.51 12.81 -11.70
CA THR A 533 17.26 13.55 -11.56
C THR A 533 16.27 12.98 -12.57
N CYS A 534 14.98 13.13 -12.31
CA CYS A 534 13.96 12.82 -13.32
C CYS A 534 13.95 13.83 -14.47
N GLY A 535 14.53 15.03 -14.26
CA GLY A 535 14.62 16.08 -15.28
C GLY A 535 13.26 16.63 -15.71
N TYR A 536 12.27 16.57 -14.81
CA TYR A 536 10.90 16.95 -15.10
C TYR A 536 10.67 18.45 -14.90
N SER A 537 9.79 19.02 -15.74
CA SER A 537 9.19 20.33 -15.47
C SER A 537 8.24 20.25 -14.27
N THR A 538 7.82 21.41 -13.76
CA THR A 538 6.76 21.50 -12.73
C THR A 538 5.50 20.74 -13.16
N GLU A 539 5.06 20.94 -14.40
CA GLU A 539 3.87 20.27 -14.96
C GLU A 539 4.04 18.74 -15.06
N GLN A 540 5.22 18.26 -15.45
CA GLN A 540 5.50 16.83 -15.49
C GLN A 540 5.52 16.22 -14.09
N SER A 541 6.16 16.91 -13.13
CA SER A 541 6.21 16.49 -11.73
C SER A 541 4.81 16.45 -11.12
N ALA A 542 3.97 17.45 -11.41
CA ALA A 542 2.59 17.51 -10.93
C ALA A 542 1.73 16.40 -11.54
N ASN A 543 1.94 16.03 -12.81
CA ASN A 543 1.25 14.90 -13.45
C ASN A 543 1.54 13.58 -12.74
N VAL A 544 2.81 13.36 -12.41
CA VAL A 544 3.28 12.14 -11.75
C VAL A 544 2.77 12.07 -10.31
N THR A 545 2.87 13.18 -9.58
CA THR A 545 2.38 13.29 -8.20
C THR A 545 0.87 13.13 -8.12
N ALA A 546 0.12 13.75 -9.04
CA ALA A 546 -1.33 13.58 -9.09
C ALA A 546 -1.75 12.13 -9.42
N LEU A 547 -0.96 11.41 -10.24
CA LEU A 547 -1.19 9.99 -10.48
C LEU A 547 -1.00 9.17 -9.19
N PHE A 548 0.07 9.43 -8.43
CA PHE A 548 0.31 8.79 -7.14
C PHE A 548 -0.85 9.03 -6.17
N ILE A 549 -1.27 10.29 -5.97
CA ILE A 549 -2.38 10.65 -5.08
C ILE A 549 -3.66 9.90 -5.47
N ARG A 550 -4.01 9.87 -6.77
CA ARG A 550 -5.19 9.13 -7.25
C ARG A 550 -5.11 7.63 -6.98
N GLN A 551 -3.92 7.03 -7.14
CA GLN A 551 -3.72 5.61 -6.86
C GLN A 551 -3.86 5.30 -5.36
N VAL A 552 -3.30 6.15 -4.49
CA VAL A 552 -3.49 6.04 -3.04
C VAL A 552 -4.97 6.17 -2.70
N LYS A 553 -5.67 7.19 -3.19
CA LYS A 553 -7.09 7.40 -2.90
C LYS A 553 -8.00 6.29 -3.42
N ALA A 554 -7.66 5.69 -4.55
CA ALA A 554 -8.38 4.54 -5.09
C ALA A 554 -8.22 3.28 -4.22
N ALA A 555 -7.02 3.04 -3.68
CA ALA A 555 -6.74 1.88 -2.83
C ALA A 555 -7.13 2.09 -1.36
N TYR A 556 -7.00 3.33 -0.88
CA TYR A 556 -7.10 3.73 0.52
C TYR A 556 -7.85 5.08 0.63
N PRO A 557 -9.18 5.09 0.45
CA PRO A 557 -9.95 6.35 0.37
C PRO A 557 -9.84 7.23 1.62
N ASN A 558 -9.60 6.61 2.78
CA ASN A 558 -9.54 7.30 4.07
C ASN A 558 -8.14 7.84 4.42
N ILE A 559 -7.08 7.45 3.70
CA ILE A 559 -5.73 7.97 3.91
C ILE A 559 -5.66 9.41 3.39
N ARG A 560 -5.18 10.33 4.22
CA ARG A 560 -4.92 11.73 3.83
C ARG A 560 -3.51 11.84 3.26
N VAL A 561 -3.38 12.41 2.07
CA VAL A 561 -2.08 12.57 1.40
C VAL A 561 -1.73 14.05 1.44
N GLY A 562 -0.71 14.42 2.20
CA GLY A 562 -0.17 15.78 2.25
C GLY A 562 1.17 15.87 1.55
N ASP A 563 1.71 17.08 1.52
CA ASP A 563 2.91 17.40 0.76
C ASP A 563 3.93 18.14 1.64
N THR A 564 5.20 17.75 1.57
CA THR A 564 6.32 18.42 2.24
C THR A 564 7.29 18.91 1.17
N GLU A 565 7.66 20.19 1.19
CA GLU A 565 8.61 20.75 0.22
C GLU A 565 9.68 21.64 0.89
N PRO A 566 10.90 21.71 0.31
CA PRO A 566 12.01 22.46 0.88
C PRO A 566 11.98 23.95 0.53
N TYR A 567 12.34 24.77 1.51
CA TYR A 567 12.56 26.21 1.39
C TYR A 567 13.92 26.59 2.02
N PRO A 568 14.73 27.46 1.41
CA PRO A 568 14.43 28.30 0.26
C PRO A 568 14.95 27.72 -1.06
N LEU A 569 14.97 26.40 -1.22
CA LEU A 569 15.31 25.79 -2.51
C LEU A 569 14.34 26.26 -3.58
N PHE A 570 13.05 26.26 -3.26
CA PHE A 570 12.00 26.89 -4.06
C PHE A 570 11.58 28.22 -3.43
N SER A 571 11.31 29.20 -4.28
CA SER A 571 10.69 30.46 -3.85
C SER A 571 9.23 30.26 -3.45
N VAL A 572 8.67 31.20 -2.70
CA VAL A 572 7.23 31.19 -2.35
C VAL A 572 6.36 31.09 -3.60
N ASP A 573 6.66 31.86 -4.65
CA ASP A 573 5.88 31.84 -5.90
C ASP A 573 5.94 30.47 -6.59
N GLU A 574 7.08 29.76 -6.52
CA GLU A 574 7.21 28.42 -7.07
C GLU A 574 6.42 27.37 -6.28
N LEU A 575 6.39 27.47 -4.94
CA LEU A 575 5.60 26.58 -4.07
C LEU A 575 4.09 26.82 -4.26
N GLU A 576 3.67 28.07 -4.44
CA GLU A 576 2.28 28.42 -4.79
C GLU A 576 1.91 27.84 -6.16
N GLN A 577 2.77 28.02 -7.17
CA GLN A 577 2.57 27.47 -8.51
C GLN A 577 2.56 25.93 -8.52
N TRP A 578 3.39 25.30 -7.71
CA TRP A 578 3.40 23.85 -7.53
C TRP A 578 2.04 23.35 -7.02
N THR A 579 1.52 23.99 -5.97
CA THR A 579 0.20 23.65 -5.40
C THR A 579 -0.92 23.84 -6.44
N LEU A 580 -0.91 24.97 -7.15
CA LEU A 580 -1.88 25.25 -8.22
C LEU A 580 -1.81 24.22 -9.36
N ALA A 581 -0.61 23.75 -9.70
CA ALA A 581 -0.41 22.72 -10.72
C ALA A 581 -1.02 21.37 -10.30
N LEU A 582 -0.97 21.02 -9.01
CA LEU A 582 -1.67 19.84 -8.47
C LEU A 582 -3.19 20.02 -8.54
N GLU A 583 -3.71 21.17 -8.11
CA GLU A 583 -5.15 21.49 -8.14
C GLU A 583 -5.72 21.41 -9.56
N ALA A 584 -5.00 21.94 -10.55
CA ALA A 584 -5.37 21.87 -11.97
C ALA A 584 -5.50 20.42 -12.49
N ARG A 585 -4.95 19.43 -11.78
CA ARG A 585 -5.03 17.99 -12.09
C ARG A 585 -6.07 17.25 -11.25
N GLY A 586 -6.93 17.99 -10.56
CA GLY A 586 -8.03 17.47 -9.76
C GLY A 586 -7.57 16.79 -8.46
N VAL A 587 -6.40 17.16 -7.95
CA VAL A 587 -5.91 16.68 -6.65
C VAL A 587 -5.50 17.87 -5.79
N THR A 588 -5.81 17.81 -4.51
CA THR A 588 -5.41 18.82 -3.53
C THR A 588 -4.72 18.10 -2.37
N PRO A 589 -3.52 18.51 -1.96
CA PRO A 589 -2.89 17.98 -0.76
C PRO A 589 -3.82 18.17 0.44
N ALA A 590 -3.89 17.17 1.32
CA ALA A 590 -4.69 17.24 2.54
C ALA A 590 -4.10 18.20 3.58
N TYR A 591 -2.83 18.54 3.43
CA TYR A 591 -2.04 19.50 4.20
C TYR A 591 -0.76 19.81 3.42
N PHE A 592 -0.08 20.89 3.80
CA PHE A 592 1.22 21.28 3.28
C PHE A 592 2.18 21.57 4.44
N HIS A 593 3.33 20.91 4.46
CA HIS A 593 4.40 21.13 5.42
C HIS A 593 5.60 21.77 4.73
N LEU A 594 6.25 22.71 5.42
CA LEU A 594 7.43 23.41 4.91
C LEU A 594 8.68 22.92 5.65
N ASP A 595 9.62 22.36 4.89
CA ASP A 595 10.97 22.07 5.39
C ASP A 595 11.84 23.32 5.17
N VAL A 596 12.14 24.03 6.26
CA VAL A 596 12.91 25.27 6.19
C VAL A 596 14.36 24.99 6.53
N ASP A 597 15.27 25.38 5.63
CA ASP A 597 16.69 25.56 5.94
C ASP A 597 16.94 26.99 6.42
N PRO A 598 16.98 27.23 7.75
CA PRO A 598 17.16 28.58 8.30
C PRO A 598 18.57 29.12 8.05
N VAL A 599 19.58 28.25 7.86
CA VAL A 599 20.95 28.66 7.57
C VAL A 599 21.01 29.24 6.17
N TRP A 600 20.50 28.50 5.19
CA TRP A 600 20.50 28.93 3.80
C TRP A 600 19.68 30.20 3.58
N ALA A 601 18.53 30.31 4.25
CA ALA A 601 17.69 31.49 4.17
C ALA A 601 18.38 32.75 4.73
N ARG A 602 19.12 32.63 5.84
CA ARG A 602 19.92 33.74 6.39
C ARG A 602 21.07 34.15 5.49
N GLU A 603 21.81 33.19 4.93
CA GLU A 603 22.92 33.48 4.01
C GLU A 603 22.46 34.26 2.79
N ARG A 604 21.26 33.94 2.29
CA ARG A 604 20.60 34.64 1.18
C ARG A 604 19.86 35.91 1.59
N LYS A 605 19.83 36.25 2.90
CA LYS A 605 19.15 37.42 3.46
C LYS A 605 17.67 37.50 3.07
N LEU A 606 16.99 36.36 3.08
CA LEU A 606 15.57 36.27 2.74
C LEU A 606 14.68 36.81 3.87
N ASP A 607 13.55 37.40 3.52
CA ASP A 607 12.50 37.76 4.49
C ASP A 607 11.65 36.53 4.83
N VAL A 608 12.23 35.60 5.59
CA VAL A 608 11.57 34.34 5.98
C VAL A 608 10.24 34.61 6.70
N ALA A 609 10.17 35.66 7.52
CA ALA A 609 8.94 35.99 8.23
C ALA A 609 7.84 36.48 7.27
N GLY A 610 8.20 37.30 6.27
CA GLY A 610 7.29 37.70 5.19
C GLY A 610 6.83 36.52 4.35
N ASP A 611 7.75 35.65 3.96
CA ASP A 611 7.49 34.46 3.15
C ASP A 611 6.57 33.46 3.87
N LEU A 612 6.81 33.21 5.18
CA LEU A 612 5.94 32.37 6.01
C LEU A 612 4.52 32.94 6.10
N ARG A 613 4.37 34.27 6.27
CA ARG A 613 3.03 34.90 6.27
C ARG A 613 2.31 34.71 4.94
N LYS A 614 3.03 34.88 3.82
CA LYS A 614 2.48 34.72 2.49
C LYS A 614 2.02 33.28 2.23
N LEU A 615 2.87 32.28 2.50
CA LEU A 615 2.50 30.87 2.36
C LEU A 615 1.35 30.48 3.29
N SER A 616 1.40 30.91 4.55
CA SER A 616 0.34 30.64 5.52
C SER A 616 -1.01 31.18 5.04
N GLN A 617 -1.04 32.41 4.50
CA GLN A 617 -2.26 32.99 3.93
C GLN A 617 -2.72 32.20 2.68
N PHE A 618 -1.81 31.90 1.76
CA PHE A 618 -2.10 31.17 0.53
C PHE A 618 -2.79 29.81 0.78
N PHE A 619 -2.28 29.04 1.75
CA PHE A 619 -2.85 27.74 2.11
C PHE A 619 -4.13 27.88 2.93
N GLN A 620 -4.22 28.88 3.82
CA GLN A 620 -5.44 29.17 4.57
C GLN A 620 -6.62 29.49 3.63
N GLU A 621 -6.40 30.30 2.60
CA GLU A 621 -7.43 30.65 1.60
C GLU A 621 -7.96 29.45 0.82
N ARG A 622 -7.18 28.35 0.77
CA ARG A 622 -7.56 27.08 0.12
C ARG A 622 -8.10 26.04 1.10
N GLY A 623 -8.15 26.35 2.39
CA GLY A 623 -8.52 25.38 3.43
C GLY A 623 -7.53 24.22 3.55
N ILE A 624 -6.27 24.43 3.17
CA ILE A 624 -5.18 23.45 3.31
C ILE A 624 -4.44 23.77 4.62
N PRO A 625 -4.41 22.86 5.61
CA PRO A 625 -3.60 23.06 6.81
C PRO A 625 -2.13 23.24 6.48
N PHE A 626 -1.55 24.34 6.94
CA PHE A 626 -0.14 24.66 6.77
C PHE A 626 0.64 24.33 8.04
N GLY A 627 1.86 23.81 7.89
CA GLY A 627 2.76 23.54 8.99
C GLY A 627 4.22 23.83 8.63
N VAL A 628 5.03 24.09 9.64
CA VAL A 628 6.48 24.29 9.51
C VAL A 628 7.18 23.22 10.31
N ILE A 629 8.21 22.60 9.73
CA ILE A 629 9.03 21.63 10.45
C ILE A 629 9.93 22.37 11.45
N PHE A 630 9.94 21.88 12.68
CA PHE A 630 10.78 22.31 13.77
C PHE A 630 11.93 21.32 13.95
N ILE A 631 13.13 21.79 13.61
CA ILE A 631 14.40 21.07 13.70
C ILE A 631 15.48 22.03 14.19
N SER A 632 16.53 21.51 14.83
CA SER A 632 17.70 22.30 15.21
C SER A 632 18.48 22.74 13.98
N GLU A 633 19.14 23.89 14.02
CA GLU A 633 20.18 24.24 13.06
C GLU A 633 21.37 23.26 13.10
N TRP A 634 21.74 22.75 11.92
CA TRP A 634 22.84 21.81 11.69
C TRP A 634 24.18 22.20 12.31
N THR A 635 24.46 23.50 12.41
CA THR A 635 25.74 24.04 12.91
C THR A 635 25.77 24.27 14.40
N LYS A 636 24.62 24.16 15.09
CA LYS A 636 24.49 24.36 16.55
C LYS A 636 24.31 23.05 17.32
N ALA A 637 23.96 21.98 16.62
CA ALA A 637 23.78 20.62 17.13
C ALA A 637 25.13 19.96 17.49
N GLY A 638 25.52 20.06 18.77
CA GLY A 638 26.66 19.32 19.32
C GLY A 638 26.41 18.74 20.72
N SER A 639 25.18 18.90 21.23
CA SER A 639 24.69 18.35 22.49
C SER A 639 23.15 18.45 22.53
N ASP A 640 22.52 17.62 23.35
CA ASP A 640 21.07 17.60 23.59
C ASP A 640 20.50 18.99 23.88
N ARG A 641 21.18 19.73 24.75
CA ARG A 641 20.75 21.07 25.17
C ARG A 641 20.82 22.06 24.02
N ALA A 642 21.86 21.96 23.19
CA ALA A 642 22.03 22.84 22.04
C ALA A 642 20.97 22.56 20.95
N TYR A 643 20.63 21.28 20.73
CA TYR A 643 19.53 20.90 19.85
C TYR A 643 18.20 21.51 20.32
N PHE A 644 17.85 21.32 21.60
CA PHE A 644 16.65 21.89 22.20
C PHE A 644 16.60 23.41 22.10
N ASP A 645 17.67 24.11 22.53
CA ASP A 645 17.69 25.58 22.54
C ASP A 645 17.57 26.17 21.13
N SER A 646 18.19 25.52 20.15
CA SER A 646 18.14 25.84 18.72
C SER A 646 16.73 25.63 18.14
N THR A 647 16.11 24.47 18.38
CA THR A 647 14.72 24.20 17.98
C THR A 647 13.75 25.21 18.62
N MET A 648 13.93 25.53 19.91
CA MET A 648 13.08 26.50 20.60
C MET A 648 13.28 27.94 20.11
N GLU A 649 14.49 28.31 19.67
CA GLU A 649 14.74 29.59 18.99
C GLU A 649 13.94 29.66 17.68
N TRP A 650 13.98 28.60 16.88
CA TRP A 650 13.22 28.50 15.63
C TRP A 650 11.70 28.55 15.86
N ILE A 651 11.18 27.80 16.83
CA ILE A 651 9.76 27.84 17.22
C ILE A 651 9.32 29.26 17.59
N ARG A 652 10.12 29.98 18.39
CA ARG A 652 9.82 31.38 18.76
C ARG A 652 9.79 32.29 17.54
N PHE A 653 10.71 32.11 16.60
CA PHE A 653 10.73 32.87 15.35
C PHE A 653 9.47 32.62 14.50
N VAL A 654 9.11 31.35 14.26
CA VAL A 654 7.93 30.99 13.47
C VAL A 654 6.65 31.51 14.14
N ASN A 655 6.49 31.31 15.44
CA ASN A 655 5.35 31.82 16.20
C ASN A 655 5.24 33.35 16.16
N ALA A 656 6.37 34.07 16.15
CA ALA A 656 6.37 35.52 16.00
C ALA A 656 5.98 35.94 14.56
N ALA A 657 6.28 35.12 13.56
CA ALA A 657 5.96 35.42 12.16
C ALA A 657 4.49 35.16 11.81
N ILE A 658 3.94 34.02 12.21
CA ILE A 658 2.61 33.52 11.78
C ILE A 658 1.71 33.00 12.90
N GLY A 659 2.13 33.08 14.16
CA GLY A 659 1.41 32.46 15.29
C GLY A 659 1.57 30.94 15.31
N LYS A 660 0.71 30.27 16.09
CA LYS A 660 0.67 28.80 16.14
C LYS A 660 0.12 28.27 14.81
N THR A 661 0.89 27.40 14.15
CA THR A 661 0.44 26.72 12.92
C THR A 661 -0.59 25.63 13.25
N PRO A 662 -1.54 25.35 12.34
CA PRO A 662 -2.43 24.19 12.46
C PRO A 662 -1.64 22.89 12.64
N HIS A 663 -0.61 22.66 11.82
CA HIS A 663 0.28 21.51 12.02
C HIS A 663 1.60 21.97 12.67
N VAL A 664 1.91 21.44 13.85
CA VAL A 664 3.18 21.60 14.55
C VAL A 664 3.98 20.32 14.32
N ILE A 665 5.15 20.41 13.68
CA ILE A 665 5.90 19.22 13.28
C ILE A 665 7.27 19.22 13.92
N PHE A 666 7.54 18.28 14.81
CA PHE A 666 8.88 17.98 15.28
C PHE A 666 9.43 16.85 14.41
N ASN A 667 10.42 17.16 13.56
CA ASN A 667 11.03 16.17 12.67
C ASN A 667 12.54 16.33 12.68
N SER A 668 13.29 15.23 12.62
CA SER A 668 14.75 15.28 12.64
C SER A 668 15.38 14.30 11.65
N TRP A 669 16.42 14.74 10.97
CA TRP A 669 17.28 13.92 10.11
C TRP A 669 18.78 14.15 10.41
N GLN A 670 19.09 14.78 11.54
CA GLN A 670 20.47 15.07 11.97
C GLN A 670 21.08 13.87 12.68
N ALA A 671 22.28 13.46 12.28
CA ALA A 671 23.09 12.54 13.06
C ALA A 671 23.81 13.34 14.16
N GLU A 672 23.38 13.18 15.41
CA GLU A 672 24.07 13.77 16.58
C GLU A 672 25.21 12.86 17.06
N PRO A 673 26.24 13.38 17.74
CA PRO A 673 27.40 12.60 18.21
C PRO A 673 27.07 11.39 19.10
N GLU A 674 25.91 11.39 19.76
CA GLU A 674 25.45 10.28 20.63
C GLU A 674 24.38 9.37 19.98
N ASP A 675 23.95 9.68 18.74
CA ASP A 675 22.91 8.95 17.99
C ASP A 675 21.58 8.75 18.76
N ARG A 676 21.14 9.71 19.60
CA ARG A 676 19.90 9.65 20.41
C ARG A 676 18.94 10.83 20.20
N THR A 677 18.74 11.22 18.95
CA THR A 677 18.01 12.46 18.60
C THR A 677 16.53 12.47 18.97
N ASN A 678 15.92 11.31 19.21
CA ASN A 678 14.47 11.22 19.41
C ASN A 678 14.04 11.57 20.83
N LYS A 679 14.86 11.25 21.84
CA LYS A 679 14.63 11.71 23.21
C LYS A 679 14.54 13.24 23.30
N TYR A 680 15.27 13.98 22.46
CA TYR A 680 15.36 15.43 22.54
C TYR A 680 14.18 16.13 21.87
N ALA A 681 13.75 15.60 20.73
CA ALA A 681 12.54 16.07 20.08
C ALA A 681 11.27 15.73 20.88
N VAL A 682 11.35 14.75 21.78
CA VAL A 682 10.33 14.46 22.79
C VAL A 682 10.30 15.52 23.91
N ASP A 683 11.47 15.98 24.36
CA ASP A 683 11.58 16.97 25.46
C ASP A 683 11.23 18.41 25.01
N SER A 684 11.38 18.72 23.71
CA SER A 684 11.00 19.99 23.06
C SER A 684 9.51 20.09 22.76
#